data_AF-A0A7W3VUA0-F1
#
_entry.id   AF-A0A7W3VUA0-F1
#
_cell.length_a   1.000
_cell.length_b   1.000
_cell.length_c   1.000
_cell.angle_alpha   90.00
_cell.angle_beta   90.00
_cell.angle_gamma   90.00
#
_symmetry.space_group_name_H-M   'P 1'
#
loop_
_entity.id
_entity.type
_entity.pdbx_description
1 polymer ?
#
loop_
_entity_poly.entity_id
_entity_poly.type
_entity_poly.pdbx_seq_one_letter_code
_entity_poly.pdbx_strand_id
1 'polypeptide(L)'
;MSTSANGSAAGNGQGALTASRSTEVNKLDRVVIRFAGDSGDGMQLTGDRFTSEAAAFGNDLSTMPNFPAEIRAPQGTIPGVSSFQVHFADYDILTPGDRPDVLVAMNPAALKANVRDVPRGGTIILNTDEFSKRNLVKVGYDTDPLEDDSLAPFQVHRVAMSSLTQGALADTGLGKKDAERCKNMFALGLLSWMYHRPTEGTERFLREKFAKKPDIAEANILAFRAGWNYGETTESFATTFEVAPAKLDKGTYRQITGNTALAYGIVAAGQQSGLQILLGTYPITPASDVLHELSKHKNYGIITFQAEDEIAGIGAALGASYGGALGITSTSGPGVALKSETIGLGVMTELPLVIIDVQRGGPSTGLPTKTEQADLLQAMFGRNGESPVPIIAPLSPADCFDAAIEATRIALRYRTPVLLLSDGAIANGSEPWLVPNVEDLPDLRVEFASEPNSDNGSGEFWPYVRDPETLARAWAIPGTPGLQHRIGGLEKADGTGHISYDPDNHDTMVRLRQAKIDGIDVPDLEVDDPSGEARVLALGWGSSYGPIGAACRRVRKLGMPIAQAHLRHLNPFPHNLGEVLARYDRVVVPEMNLGQLALLLRAKFLVDVHSYTKVAGLPFKAEELQNVFADIIANLVPEGVK
;
A
#
# COMPACT_ATOMS: atom_id res chain seq x y z
N MET A 1 -77.03 14.05 37.81
CA MET A 1 -78.27 13.23 37.83
C MET A 1 -78.17 12.18 36.72
N SER A 2 -78.47 10.93 37.08
CA SER A 2 -78.71 9.70 36.29
C SER A 2 -77.72 9.30 35.19
N THR A 3 -76.86 8.28 35.34
CA THR A 3 -77.12 6.81 35.37
C THR A 3 -77.77 6.23 34.11
N SER A 4 -77.06 5.35 33.39
CA SER A 4 -77.42 3.91 33.28
C SER A 4 -76.40 3.12 32.44
N ALA A 5 -76.10 1.92 32.92
CA ALA A 5 -75.18 0.93 32.38
C ALA A 5 -75.87 -0.10 31.45
N ASN A 6 -75.05 -0.83 30.67
CA ASN A 6 -75.16 -2.25 30.22
C ASN A 6 -74.05 -2.43 29.14
N GLY A 7 -73.25 -3.49 29.01
CA GLY A 7 -73.25 -4.86 29.54
C GLY A 7 -72.78 -5.82 28.42
N SER A 8 -71.53 -6.29 28.50
CA SER A 8 -70.89 -7.52 27.95
C SER A 8 -71.22 -8.09 26.54
N ALA A 9 -70.19 -8.41 25.74
CA ALA A 9 -69.76 -9.78 25.38
C ALA A 9 -68.63 -9.80 24.33
N ALA A 10 -67.83 -10.87 24.37
CA ALA A 10 -66.49 -11.04 23.80
C ALA A 10 -66.39 -11.32 22.28
N GLY A 11 -65.18 -11.15 21.72
CA GLY A 11 -64.78 -11.64 20.40
C GLY A 11 -63.34 -11.30 20.03
N ASN A 12 -62.44 -12.26 20.21
CA ASN A 12 -60.99 -12.23 19.97
C ASN A 12 -60.55 -11.74 18.59
N GLY A 13 -59.36 -11.13 18.53
CA GLY A 13 -58.52 -11.20 17.33
C GLY A 13 -57.53 -10.05 17.14
N GLN A 14 -56.55 -9.88 18.02
CA GLN A 14 -55.30 -9.19 17.68
C GLN A 14 -54.24 -9.52 18.73
N GLY A 15 -53.45 -10.54 18.45
CA GLY A 15 -52.33 -10.95 19.28
C GLY A 15 -51.22 -11.51 18.42
N ALA A 16 -50.05 -10.88 18.54
CA ALA A 16 -48.72 -11.32 18.14
C ALA A 16 -48.38 -11.29 16.63
N LEU A 17 -47.43 -10.40 16.28
CA LEU A 17 -46.18 -10.75 15.59
C LEU A 17 -45.30 -9.49 15.47
N THR A 18 -44.58 -9.15 16.55
CA THR A 18 -43.30 -8.40 16.49
C THR A 18 -42.61 -8.55 17.85
N ALA A 19 -42.06 -9.73 18.10
CA ALA A 19 -40.97 -9.86 19.05
C ALA A 19 -39.68 -9.93 18.23
N SER A 20 -39.05 -8.78 17.96
CA SER A 20 -37.65 -8.77 17.54
C SER A 20 -36.84 -9.25 18.75
N ARG A 21 -36.33 -10.48 18.68
CA ARG A 21 -35.43 -11.02 19.71
C ARG A 21 -34.12 -10.23 19.65
N SER A 22 -33.68 -9.69 20.79
CA SER A 22 -32.43 -8.94 20.89
C SER A 22 -31.25 -9.90 21.00
N THR A 23 -30.47 -10.04 19.93
CA THR A 23 -29.12 -10.62 20.00
C THR A 23 -28.27 -9.75 20.94
N GLU A 24 -27.43 -10.38 21.77
CA GLU A 24 -26.54 -9.64 22.67
C GLU A 24 -25.49 -8.88 21.84
N VAL A 25 -25.36 -7.57 22.03
CA VAL A 25 -24.42 -6.71 21.29
C VAL A 25 -23.16 -6.50 22.11
N ASN A 26 -22.04 -7.07 21.68
CA ASN A 26 -20.74 -6.84 22.29
C ASN A 26 -20.01 -5.68 21.59
N LYS A 27 -19.58 -4.68 22.37
CA LYS A 27 -18.75 -3.60 21.86
C LYS A 27 -17.30 -4.06 21.73
N LEU A 28 -16.71 -3.86 20.57
CA LEU A 28 -15.30 -4.12 20.30
C LEU A 28 -14.63 -2.85 19.80
N ASP A 29 -13.43 -2.57 20.29
CA ASP A 29 -12.66 -1.39 19.86
C ASP A 29 -12.01 -1.62 18.47
N ARG A 30 -11.80 -2.89 18.08
CA ARG A 30 -11.25 -3.29 16.79
C ARG A 30 -11.64 -4.71 16.39
N VAL A 31 -11.58 -5.01 15.10
CA VAL A 31 -11.81 -6.34 14.55
C VAL A 31 -10.91 -6.58 13.34
N VAL A 32 -10.31 -7.77 13.25
CA VAL A 32 -9.59 -8.26 12.07
C VAL A 32 -10.35 -9.43 11.43
N ILE A 33 -10.78 -9.25 10.18
CA ILE A 33 -11.50 -10.26 9.40
C ILE A 33 -10.61 -10.72 8.24
N ARG A 34 -10.51 -12.03 8.01
CA ARG A 34 -9.87 -12.59 6.81
C ARG A 34 -10.86 -13.41 6.01
N PHE A 35 -11.10 -12.98 4.78
CA PHE A 35 -11.79 -13.77 3.76
C PHE A 35 -10.78 -14.62 3.02
N ALA A 36 -11.01 -15.93 2.90
CA ALA A 36 -10.10 -16.85 2.22
C ALA A 36 -10.88 -17.85 1.34
N GLY A 37 -10.40 -18.04 0.12
CA GLY A 37 -11.02 -18.90 -0.89
C GLY A 37 -10.07 -19.11 -2.07
N ASP A 38 -10.56 -19.68 -3.16
CA ASP A 38 -9.74 -19.84 -4.36
C ASP A 38 -9.63 -18.52 -5.13
N SER A 39 -8.55 -18.37 -5.89
CA SER A 39 -8.47 -17.32 -6.91
C SER A 39 -9.67 -17.42 -7.86
N GLY A 40 -10.44 -16.33 -7.96
CA GLY A 40 -11.66 -16.27 -8.74
C GLY A 40 -12.96 -16.42 -7.94
N ASP A 41 -12.92 -16.81 -6.66
CA ASP A 41 -14.11 -16.85 -5.78
C ASP A 41 -14.55 -15.45 -5.32
N GLY A 42 -13.85 -14.39 -5.72
CA GLY A 42 -14.23 -13.01 -5.41
C GLY A 42 -13.98 -12.59 -3.96
N MET A 43 -12.99 -13.18 -3.29
CA MET A 43 -12.59 -12.78 -1.92
C MET A 43 -12.07 -11.34 -1.87
N GLN A 44 -11.33 -10.92 -2.90
CA GLN A 44 -10.86 -9.54 -3.04
C GLN A 44 -12.03 -8.56 -3.13
N LEU A 45 -12.99 -8.82 -4.02
CA LEU A 45 -14.21 -8.03 -4.16
C LEU A 45 -15.03 -7.95 -2.85
N THR A 46 -15.12 -9.08 -2.14
CA THR A 46 -15.86 -9.17 -0.88
C THR A 46 -15.18 -8.31 0.19
N GLY A 47 -13.86 -8.44 0.33
CA GLY A 47 -13.06 -7.65 1.24
C GLY A 47 -13.10 -6.16 0.92
N ASP A 48 -12.92 -5.78 -0.35
CA ASP A 48 -13.01 -4.39 -0.81
C ASP A 48 -14.37 -3.77 -0.47
N ARG A 49 -15.46 -4.50 -0.73
CA ARG A 49 -16.82 -3.99 -0.44
C ARG A 49 -17.05 -3.82 1.06
N PHE A 50 -16.63 -4.80 1.87
CA PHE A 50 -16.73 -4.68 3.33
C PHE A 50 -15.89 -3.50 3.84
N THR A 51 -14.72 -3.27 3.24
CA THR A 51 -13.85 -2.13 3.57
C THR A 51 -14.54 -0.80 3.25
N SER A 52 -15.18 -0.68 2.08
CA SER A 52 -15.93 0.53 1.73
C SER A 52 -17.11 0.79 2.65
N GLU A 53 -17.78 -0.26 3.16
CA GLU A 53 -18.85 -0.10 4.17
C GLU A 53 -18.29 0.35 5.52
N ALA A 54 -17.18 -0.23 5.97
CA ALA A 54 -16.51 0.20 7.21
C ALA A 54 -16.07 1.67 7.13
N ALA A 55 -15.52 2.09 5.99
CA ALA A 55 -15.16 3.49 5.72
C ALA A 55 -16.39 4.41 5.75
N ALA A 56 -17.48 4.02 5.10
CA ALA A 56 -18.72 4.81 5.05
C ALA A 56 -19.38 4.95 6.43
N PHE A 57 -19.19 3.98 7.31
CA PHE A 57 -19.61 4.05 8.71
C PHE A 57 -18.70 4.95 9.57
N GLY A 58 -17.56 5.37 9.03
CA GLY A 58 -16.59 6.24 9.72
C GLY A 58 -15.56 5.48 10.55
N ASN A 59 -15.36 4.18 10.35
CA ASN A 59 -14.25 3.47 10.97
C ASN A 59 -12.93 3.83 10.29
N ASP A 60 -11.87 3.85 11.08
CA ASP A 60 -10.53 3.77 10.51
C ASP A 60 -10.25 2.32 10.09
N LEU A 61 -9.44 2.14 9.03
CA LEU A 61 -9.26 0.84 8.39
C LEU A 61 -7.86 0.65 7.80
N SER A 62 -7.44 -0.61 7.71
CA SER A 62 -6.26 -1.02 6.97
C SER A 62 -6.50 -2.40 6.35
N THR A 63 -6.07 -2.59 5.10
CA THR A 63 -6.29 -3.84 4.36
C THR A 63 -5.00 -4.50 3.89
N MET A 64 -5.07 -5.82 3.72
CA MET A 64 -3.99 -6.60 3.14
C MET A 64 -4.55 -7.63 2.16
N PRO A 65 -4.56 -7.30 0.86
CA PRO A 65 -4.74 -8.28 -0.21
C PRO A 65 -3.60 -9.30 -0.21
N ASN A 66 -3.93 -10.58 -0.36
CA ASN A 66 -2.94 -11.64 -0.52
C ASN A 66 -3.33 -12.52 -1.71
N PHE A 67 -2.57 -12.36 -2.79
CA PHE A 67 -2.74 -13.10 -4.02
C PHE A 67 -1.86 -14.36 -4.03
N PRO A 68 -2.34 -15.46 -4.65
CA PRO A 68 -1.50 -16.62 -4.90
C PRO A 68 -0.35 -16.24 -5.85
N ALA A 69 0.75 -17.00 -5.78
CA ALA A 69 1.88 -16.78 -6.68
C ALA A 69 1.54 -17.17 -8.13
N GLU A 70 0.64 -18.13 -8.32
CA GLU A 70 0.19 -18.59 -9.64
C GLU A 70 -1.12 -17.92 -10.05
N ILE A 71 -1.17 -17.39 -11.27
CA ILE A 71 -2.37 -16.74 -11.83
C ILE A 71 -3.55 -17.73 -11.95
N ARG A 72 -3.27 -19.02 -12.20
CA ARG A 72 -4.27 -20.09 -12.32
C ARG A 72 -3.82 -21.38 -11.62
N ALA A 73 -3.50 -21.29 -10.34
CA ALA A 73 -3.37 -22.50 -9.53
C ALA A 73 -4.67 -23.33 -9.61
N PRO A 74 -4.60 -24.67 -9.54
CA PRO A 74 -5.78 -25.51 -9.53
C PRO A 74 -6.70 -25.15 -8.34
N GLN A 75 -7.98 -24.93 -8.58
CA GLN A 75 -8.99 -24.67 -7.53
C GLN A 75 -8.95 -25.73 -6.42
N GLY A 76 -9.13 -25.34 -5.17
CA GLY A 76 -9.08 -26.23 -4.02
C GLY A 76 -7.69 -26.75 -3.70
N THR A 77 -6.63 -25.99 -4.03
CA THR A 77 -5.24 -26.29 -3.63
C THR A 77 -4.67 -25.14 -2.81
N ILE A 78 -3.75 -25.44 -1.90
CA ILE A 78 -3.11 -24.43 -1.03
C ILE A 78 -2.42 -23.31 -1.85
N PRO A 79 -1.68 -23.59 -2.94
CA PRO A 79 -1.06 -22.54 -3.75
C PRO A 79 -2.07 -21.62 -4.46
N GLY A 80 -3.32 -22.06 -4.64
CA GLY A 80 -4.38 -21.27 -5.26
C GLY A 80 -5.24 -20.46 -4.30
N VAL A 81 -4.95 -20.52 -3.00
CA VAL A 81 -5.66 -19.74 -1.99
C VAL A 81 -5.35 -18.26 -2.18
N SER A 82 -6.41 -17.48 -2.33
CA SER A 82 -6.38 -16.03 -2.23
C SER A 82 -7.07 -15.62 -0.93
N SER A 83 -6.53 -14.59 -0.26
CA SER A 83 -7.15 -14.03 0.92
C SER A 83 -7.16 -12.52 0.91
N PHE A 84 -8.10 -11.93 1.65
CA PHE A 84 -8.20 -10.50 1.88
C PHE A 84 -8.41 -10.28 3.37
N GLN A 85 -7.52 -9.53 4.01
CA GLN A 85 -7.65 -9.17 5.41
C GLN A 85 -8.09 -7.71 5.55
N VAL A 86 -9.08 -7.47 6.39
CA VAL A 86 -9.56 -6.14 6.78
C VAL A 86 -9.38 -5.99 8.27
N HIS A 87 -8.74 -4.92 8.70
CA HIS A 87 -8.74 -4.47 10.07
C HIS A 87 -9.47 -3.13 10.13
N PHE A 88 -10.42 -3.01 11.04
CA PHE A 88 -11.13 -1.75 11.28
C PHE A 88 -11.32 -1.53 12.78
N ALA A 89 -11.33 -0.27 13.18
CA ALA A 89 -11.35 0.13 14.59
C ALA A 89 -12.10 1.45 14.81
N ASP A 90 -12.34 1.76 16.09
CA ASP A 90 -12.85 3.05 16.56
C ASP A 90 -11.74 4.05 16.94
N TYR A 91 -10.49 3.71 16.60
CA TYR A 91 -9.31 4.54 16.77
C TYR A 91 -8.34 4.34 15.60
N ASP A 92 -7.34 5.21 15.49
CA ASP A 92 -6.31 5.17 14.45
C ASP A 92 -5.48 3.87 14.47
N ILE A 93 -5.51 3.11 13.38
CA ILE A 93 -4.81 1.84 13.18
C ILE A 93 -3.80 1.92 12.04
N LEU A 94 -2.59 1.45 12.32
CA LEU A 94 -1.46 1.57 11.40
C LEU A 94 -1.17 0.28 10.61
N THR A 95 -1.87 -0.82 10.91
CA THR A 95 -1.58 -2.13 10.30
C THR A 95 -2.86 -2.87 9.94
N PRO A 96 -2.79 -3.81 8.98
CA PRO A 96 -3.93 -4.67 8.65
C PRO A 96 -4.23 -5.73 9.73
N GLY A 97 -3.56 -5.70 10.88
CA GLY A 97 -3.74 -6.65 11.98
C GLY A 97 -2.83 -7.90 11.89
N ASP A 98 -2.36 -8.38 13.06
CA ASP A 98 -1.38 -9.49 13.13
C ASP A 98 -2.01 -10.87 12.85
N ARG A 99 -3.25 -11.03 13.29
CA ARG A 99 -4.02 -12.28 13.32
C ARG A 99 -5.50 -11.96 13.10
N PRO A 100 -6.24 -12.75 12.31
CA PRO A 100 -7.67 -12.57 12.15
C PRO A 100 -8.43 -13.03 13.38
N ASP A 101 -9.33 -12.20 13.89
CA ASP A 101 -10.32 -12.56 14.91
C ASP A 101 -11.43 -13.42 14.29
N VAL A 102 -11.73 -13.19 13.00
CA VAL A 102 -12.68 -13.98 12.20
C VAL A 102 -12.04 -14.45 10.91
N LEU A 103 -12.08 -15.77 10.67
CA LEU A 103 -11.71 -16.38 9.40
C LEU A 103 -12.95 -16.89 8.67
N VAL A 104 -13.23 -16.35 7.49
CA VAL A 104 -14.21 -16.91 6.55
C VAL A 104 -13.46 -17.80 5.55
N ALA A 105 -13.62 -19.11 5.66
CA ALA A 105 -12.97 -20.07 4.75
C ALA A 105 -14.00 -20.71 3.81
N MET A 106 -13.85 -20.43 2.52
CA MET A 106 -14.76 -20.91 1.47
C MET A 106 -14.55 -22.37 1.12
N ASN A 107 -13.41 -22.98 1.47
CA ASN A 107 -13.08 -24.36 1.16
C ASN A 107 -11.99 -24.92 2.11
N PRO A 108 -11.69 -26.23 2.08
CA PRO A 108 -10.68 -26.83 2.96
C PRO A 108 -9.25 -26.30 2.75
N ALA A 109 -8.89 -25.88 1.52
CA ALA A 109 -7.58 -25.31 1.23
C ALA A 109 -7.39 -23.96 1.93
N ALA A 110 -8.41 -23.10 1.85
CA ALA A 110 -8.46 -21.82 2.53
C ALA A 110 -8.36 -21.98 4.05
N LEU A 111 -9.04 -22.99 4.62
CA LEU A 111 -8.91 -23.32 6.04
C LEU A 111 -7.48 -23.74 6.38
N LYS A 112 -6.92 -24.74 5.68
CA LYS A 112 -5.58 -25.28 5.97
C LYS A 112 -4.49 -24.22 5.89
N ALA A 113 -4.60 -23.31 4.93
CA ALA A 113 -3.62 -22.25 4.71
C ALA A 113 -3.63 -21.18 5.81
N ASN A 114 -4.77 -20.95 6.48
CA ASN A 114 -4.98 -19.78 7.34
C ASN A 114 -5.29 -20.10 8.81
N VAL A 115 -5.76 -21.31 9.14
CA VAL A 115 -6.24 -21.64 10.49
C VAL A 115 -5.20 -21.40 11.59
N ARG A 116 -3.91 -21.61 11.27
CA ARG A 116 -2.79 -21.38 12.20
C ARG A 116 -2.64 -19.92 12.66
N ASP A 117 -3.16 -18.97 11.87
CA ASP A 117 -3.09 -17.55 12.21
C ASP A 117 -4.25 -17.11 13.11
N VAL A 118 -5.34 -17.88 13.19
CA VAL A 118 -6.50 -17.59 14.03
C VAL A 118 -6.11 -17.86 15.50
N PRO A 119 -6.34 -16.91 16.42
CA PRO A 119 -6.10 -17.14 17.84
C PRO A 119 -7.09 -18.16 18.41
N ARG A 120 -6.72 -18.82 19.52
CA ARG A 120 -7.67 -19.66 20.27
C ARG A 120 -8.87 -18.83 20.71
N GLY A 121 -10.07 -19.40 20.59
CA GLY A 121 -11.34 -18.70 20.80
C GLY A 121 -11.77 -17.80 19.65
N GLY A 122 -10.94 -17.62 18.61
CA GLY A 122 -11.31 -16.91 17.39
C GLY A 122 -12.43 -17.62 16.62
N THR A 123 -13.10 -16.86 15.76
CA THR A 123 -14.28 -17.32 15.02
C THR A 123 -13.87 -17.87 13.66
N ILE A 124 -14.39 -19.03 13.29
CA ILE A 124 -14.19 -19.63 11.96
C ILE A 124 -15.56 -19.89 11.33
N ILE A 125 -15.83 -19.26 10.18
CA ILE A 125 -17.02 -19.50 9.38
C ILE A 125 -16.63 -20.35 8.17
N LEU A 126 -17.21 -21.54 8.07
CA LEU A 126 -16.85 -22.54 7.07
C LEU A 126 -17.99 -22.75 6.07
N ASN A 127 -17.66 -22.73 4.78
CA ASN A 127 -18.58 -23.25 3.76
C ASN A 127 -18.55 -24.78 3.76
N THR A 128 -19.49 -25.43 4.43
CA THR A 128 -19.50 -26.90 4.59
C THR A 128 -19.71 -27.65 3.29
N ASP A 129 -20.32 -27.03 2.28
CA ASP A 129 -20.57 -27.67 0.98
C ASP A 129 -19.27 -28.09 0.27
N GLU A 130 -18.15 -27.43 0.57
CA GLU A 130 -16.85 -27.72 -0.06
C GLU A 130 -16.03 -28.79 0.69
N PHE A 131 -16.46 -29.24 1.86
CA PHE A 131 -15.77 -30.26 2.67
C PHE A 131 -16.14 -31.68 2.21
N SER A 132 -16.02 -31.92 0.90
CA SER A 132 -16.19 -33.26 0.32
C SER A 132 -14.92 -34.09 0.47
N LYS A 133 -15.06 -35.43 0.55
CA LYS A 133 -13.92 -36.37 0.58
C LYS A 133 -12.90 -36.10 -0.54
N ARG A 134 -13.37 -35.73 -1.74
CA ARG A 134 -12.51 -35.40 -2.88
C ARG A 134 -11.66 -34.15 -2.61
N ASN A 135 -12.26 -33.09 -2.08
CA ASN A 135 -11.57 -31.82 -1.81
C ASN A 135 -10.59 -31.96 -0.63
N LEU A 136 -10.96 -32.72 0.41
CA LEU A 136 -10.09 -33.02 1.56
C LEU A 136 -8.82 -33.77 1.13
N VAL A 137 -8.97 -34.84 0.34
CA VAL A 137 -7.83 -35.61 -0.20
C VAL A 137 -6.95 -34.73 -1.08
N LYS A 138 -7.55 -33.86 -1.91
CA LYS A 138 -6.80 -32.94 -2.78
C LYS A 138 -5.91 -31.97 -2.01
N VAL A 139 -6.35 -31.54 -0.83
CA VAL A 139 -5.60 -30.63 0.07
C VAL A 139 -4.64 -31.40 0.99
N GLY A 140 -4.75 -32.73 1.04
CA GLY A 140 -3.96 -33.61 1.89
C GLY A 140 -4.41 -33.58 3.35
N TYR A 141 -5.72 -33.59 3.61
CA TYR A 141 -6.26 -33.89 4.92
C TYR A 141 -6.37 -35.41 5.10
N ASP A 142 -5.90 -35.93 6.24
CA ASP A 142 -6.03 -37.34 6.60
C ASP A 142 -7.45 -37.68 7.10
N THR A 143 -8.02 -36.77 7.89
CA THR A 143 -9.38 -36.80 8.43
C THR A 143 -10.12 -35.49 8.10
N ASP A 144 -11.44 -35.53 8.11
CA ASP A 144 -12.23 -34.30 7.96
C ASP A 144 -12.07 -33.44 9.23
N PRO A 145 -11.54 -32.21 9.13
CA PRO A 145 -11.41 -31.31 10.28
C PRO A 145 -12.75 -30.90 10.90
N LEU A 146 -13.88 -31.18 10.23
CA LEU A 146 -15.23 -31.02 10.79
C LEU A 146 -15.67 -32.20 11.65
N GLU A 147 -14.99 -33.34 11.57
CA GLU A 147 -15.34 -34.56 12.30
C GLU A 147 -14.30 -34.95 13.36
N ASP A 148 -13.16 -34.25 13.40
CA ASP A 148 -12.12 -34.42 14.41
C ASP A 148 -12.03 -33.22 15.38
N ASP A 149 -11.14 -33.32 16.37
CA ASP A 149 -10.95 -32.30 17.41
C ASP A 149 -10.01 -31.16 16.98
N SER A 150 -9.56 -31.11 15.72
CA SER A 150 -8.58 -30.11 15.27
C SER A 150 -9.10 -28.67 15.35
N LEU A 151 -10.42 -28.49 15.29
CA LEU A 151 -11.07 -27.18 15.38
C LEU A 151 -11.67 -26.89 16.77
N ALA A 152 -11.55 -27.80 17.74
CA ALA A 152 -12.05 -27.61 19.10
C ALA A 152 -11.58 -26.32 19.81
N PRO A 153 -10.36 -25.77 19.53
CA PRO A 153 -9.93 -24.50 20.14
C PRO A 153 -10.63 -23.24 19.61
N PHE A 154 -11.53 -23.33 18.63
CA PHE A 154 -12.14 -22.18 17.94
C PHE A 154 -13.66 -22.18 18.04
N GLN A 155 -14.28 -21.02 17.80
CA GLN A 155 -15.73 -20.91 17.62
C GLN A 155 -16.08 -21.19 16.15
N VAL A 156 -16.55 -22.41 15.84
CA VAL A 156 -16.78 -22.85 14.47
C VAL A 156 -18.25 -22.73 14.07
N HIS A 157 -18.54 -21.91 13.06
CA HIS A 157 -19.84 -21.80 12.44
C HIS A 157 -19.86 -22.52 11.09
N ARG A 158 -20.67 -23.58 11.03
CA ARG A 158 -20.82 -24.44 9.85
C ARG A 158 -21.98 -23.94 9.01
N VAL A 159 -21.68 -23.38 7.83
CA VAL A 159 -22.68 -22.78 6.96
C VAL A 159 -22.63 -23.45 5.60
N ALA A 160 -23.76 -23.99 5.13
CA ALA A 160 -23.88 -24.54 3.78
C ALA A 160 -24.06 -23.39 2.76
N MET A 161 -23.03 -22.54 2.61
CA MET A 161 -23.12 -21.27 1.88
C MET A 161 -23.49 -21.48 0.41
N SER A 162 -22.92 -22.50 -0.24
CA SER A 162 -23.21 -22.79 -1.65
C SER A 162 -24.66 -23.24 -1.81
N SER A 163 -25.13 -24.14 -0.95
CA SER A 163 -26.51 -24.66 -0.98
C SER A 163 -27.54 -23.57 -0.66
N LEU A 164 -27.29 -22.75 0.36
CA LEU A 164 -28.16 -21.63 0.75
C LEU A 164 -28.21 -20.56 -0.35
N THR A 165 -27.08 -20.22 -0.96
CA THR A 165 -27.03 -19.29 -2.09
C THR A 165 -27.82 -19.83 -3.29
N GLN A 166 -27.64 -21.10 -3.64
CA GLN A 166 -28.40 -21.72 -4.75
C GLN A 166 -29.91 -21.75 -4.47
N GLY A 167 -30.31 -22.05 -3.23
CA GLY A 167 -31.71 -22.01 -2.81
C GLY A 167 -32.32 -20.62 -2.93
N ALA A 168 -31.61 -19.58 -2.47
CA ALA A 168 -32.05 -18.19 -2.58
C ALA A 168 -32.20 -17.73 -4.04
N LEU A 169 -31.41 -18.30 -4.97
CA LEU A 169 -31.40 -17.92 -6.38
C LEU A 169 -32.23 -18.84 -7.29
N ALA A 170 -32.93 -19.84 -6.75
CA ALA A 170 -33.62 -20.87 -7.54
C ALA A 170 -34.63 -20.29 -8.54
N ASP A 171 -35.34 -19.22 -8.16
CA ASP A 171 -36.39 -18.59 -8.97
C ASP A 171 -35.86 -17.51 -9.93
N THR A 172 -34.55 -17.25 -9.94
CA THR A 172 -33.93 -16.22 -10.81
C THR A 172 -33.69 -16.69 -12.24
N GLY A 173 -33.80 -18.00 -12.51
CA GLY A 173 -33.48 -18.59 -13.82
C GLY A 173 -31.98 -18.70 -14.12
N LEU A 174 -31.09 -18.36 -13.18
CA LEU A 174 -29.65 -18.49 -13.34
C LEU A 174 -29.20 -19.96 -13.36
N GLY A 175 -28.20 -20.26 -14.19
CA GLY A 175 -27.53 -21.54 -14.19
C GLY A 175 -26.78 -21.78 -12.86
N LYS A 176 -26.66 -23.05 -12.44
CA LYS A 176 -25.98 -23.43 -11.18
C LYS A 176 -24.61 -22.78 -11.00
N LYS A 177 -23.83 -22.69 -12.08
CA LYS A 177 -22.48 -22.11 -12.07
C LYS A 177 -22.48 -20.60 -11.76
N ASP A 178 -23.46 -19.86 -12.27
CA ASP A 178 -23.56 -18.41 -12.02
C ASP A 178 -24.16 -18.13 -10.64
N ALA A 179 -25.09 -18.97 -10.18
CA ALA A 179 -25.58 -18.92 -8.80
C ALA A 179 -24.45 -19.20 -7.79
N GLU A 180 -23.59 -20.19 -8.05
CA GLU A 180 -22.46 -20.52 -7.19
C GLU A 180 -21.44 -19.37 -7.08
N ARG A 181 -21.25 -18.59 -8.16
CA ARG A 181 -20.38 -17.41 -8.15
C ARG A 181 -20.87 -16.28 -7.25
N CYS A 182 -22.11 -16.32 -6.78
CA CYS A 182 -22.68 -15.34 -5.86
C CYS A 182 -22.44 -15.71 -4.38
N LYS A 183 -21.83 -16.88 -4.08
CA LYS A 183 -21.61 -17.36 -2.69
C LYS A 183 -20.75 -16.42 -1.85
N ASN A 184 -19.88 -15.66 -2.49
CA ASN A 184 -19.08 -14.63 -1.84
C ASN A 184 -19.95 -13.47 -1.31
N MET A 185 -21.01 -13.09 -2.02
CA MET A 185 -21.97 -12.08 -1.56
C MET A 185 -22.81 -12.59 -0.38
N PHE A 186 -23.13 -13.88 -0.34
CA PHE A 186 -23.74 -14.49 0.84
C PHE A 186 -22.86 -14.31 2.08
N ALA A 187 -21.57 -14.64 1.98
CA ALA A 187 -20.63 -14.45 3.08
C ALA A 187 -20.49 -12.97 3.47
N LEU A 188 -20.50 -12.06 2.50
CA LEU A 188 -20.52 -10.61 2.75
C LEU A 188 -21.76 -10.21 3.57
N GLY A 189 -22.94 -10.67 3.18
CA GLY A 189 -24.20 -10.38 3.88
C GLY A 189 -24.19 -10.88 5.32
N LEU A 190 -23.67 -12.09 5.54
CA LEU A 190 -23.54 -12.66 6.88
C LEU A 190 -22.59 -11.82 7.77
N LEU A 191 -21.47 -11.35 7.24
CA LEU A 191 -20.57 -10.49 8.01
C LEU A 191 -21.07 -9.06 8.17
N SER A 192 -21.78 -8.52 7.17
CA SER A 192 -22.50 -7.27 7.38
C SER A 192 -23.40 -7.42 8.61
N TRP A 193 -24.11 -8.55 8.73
CA TRP A 193 -25.00 -8.84 9.87
C TRP A 193 -24.27 -8.91 11.18
N MET A 194 -23.20 -9.68 11.21
CA MET A 194 -22.38 -9.84 12.39
C MET A 194 -21.86 -8.52 12.97
N TYR A 195 -21.66 -7.50 12.13
CA TYR A 195 -21.09 -6.19 12.49
C TYR A 195 -22.05 -5.01 12.33
N HIS A 196 -23.37 -5.28 12.24
CA HIS A 196 -24.42 -4.26 12.08
C HIS A 196 -24.18 -3.25 10.94
N ARG A 197 -23.64 -3.70 9.81
CA ARG A 197 -23.37 -2.84 8.66
C ARG A 197 -24.64 -2.57 7.86
N PRO A 198 -24.94 -1.31 7.48
CA PRO A 198 -26.05 -0.99 6.58
C PRO A 198 -25.97 -1.77 5.26
N THR A 199 -27.11 -2.06 4.66
CA THR A 199 -27.18 -2.91 3.45
C THR A 199 -27.29 -2.10 2.15
N GLU A 200 -27.85 -0.90 2.26
CA GLU A 200 -28.25 -0.04 1.15
C GLU A 200 -27.06 0.41 0.30
N GLY A 201 -25.92 0.67 0.94
CA GLY A 201 -24.67 1.04 0.27
C GLY A 201 -24.17 -0.06 -0.66
N THR A 202 -24.18 -1.30 -0.17
CA THR A 202 -23.72 -2.47 -0.91
C THR A 202 -24.66 -2.81 -2.05
N GLU A 203 -25.97 -2.73 -1.84
CA GLU A 203 -26.94 -2.94 -2.91
C GLU A 203 -26.78 -1.95 -4.06
N ARG A 204 -26.63 -0.65 -3.75
CA ARG A 204 -26.42 0.39 -4.77
C ARG A 204 -25.15 0.11 -5.58
N PHE A 205 -24.06 -0.21 -4.90
CA PHE A 205 -22.80 -0.57 -5.55
C PHE A 205 -22.94 -1.77 -6.49
N LEU A 206 -23.66 -2.82 -6.07
CA LEU A 206 -23.86 -4.00 -6.93
C LEU A 206 -24.65 -3.66 -8.19
N ARG A 207 -25.66 -2.79 -8.09
CA ARG A 207 -26.41 -2.29 -9.27
C ARG A 207 -25.53 -1.47 -10.21
N GLU A 208 -24.68 -0.61 -9.67
CA GLU A 208 -23.75 0.20 -10.47
C GLU A 208 -22.68 -0.66 -11.15
N LYS A 209 -22.02 -1.54 -10.39
CA LYS A 209 -20.94 -2.41 -10.88
C LYS A 209 -21.43 -3.35 -12.00
N PHE A 210 -22.61 -3.92 -11.83
CA PHE A 210 -23.21 -4.84 -12.79
C PHE A 210 -24.31 -4.16 -13.63
N ALA A 211 -24.26 -2.83 -13.83
CA ALA A 211 -25.28 -2.09 -14.59
C ALA A 211 -25.48 -2.63 -16.02
N LYS A 212 -24.44 -3.21 -16.63
CA LYS A 212 -24.51 -3.86 -17.95
C LYS A 212 -25.15 -5.26 -17.94
N LYS A 213 -25.36 -5.85 -16.76
CA LYS A 213 -25.94 -7.18 -16.52
C LYS A 213 -26.90 -7.15 -15.32
N PRO A 214 -28.08 -6.54 -15.45
CA PRO A 214 -29.02 -6.34 -14.34
C PRO A 214 -29.40 -7.64 -13.61
N ASP A 215 -29.62 -8.74 -14.34
CA ASP A 215 -29.97 -10.03 -13.75
C ASP A 215 -28.87 -10.56 -12.81
N ILE A 216 -27.60 -10.33 -13.17
CA ILE A 216 -26.46 -10.69 -12.32
C ILE A 216 -26.38 -9.75 -11.11
N ALA A 217 -26.71 -8.46 -11.27
CA ALA A 217 -26.76 -7.51 -10.17
C ALA A 217 -27.77 -7.94 -9.11
N GLU A 218 -29.02 -8.21 -9.53
CA GLU A 218 -30.10 -8.60 -8.62
C GLU A 218 -29.85 -9.97 -7.99
N ALA A 219 -29.23 -10.91 -8.70
CA ALA A 219 -28.81 -12.17 -8.09
C ALA A 219 -27.74 -12.00 -7.01
N ASN A 220 -26.73 -11.13 -7.22
CA ASN A 220 -25.74 -10.83 -6.18
C ASN A 220 -26.39 -10.15 -4.97
N ILE A 221 -27.38 -9.26 -5.19
CA ILE A 221 -28.15 -8.61 -4.12
C ILE A 221 -28.99 -9.61 -3.34
N LEU A 222 -29.65 -10.55 -4.03
CA LEU A 222 -30.45 -11.58 -3.39
C LEU A 222 -29.59 -12.55 -2.57
N ALA A 223 -28.42 -12.95 -3.09
CA ALA A 223 -27.44 -13.73 -2.35
C ALA A 223 -26.93 -12.98 -1.10
N PHE A 224 -26.62 -11.68 -1.24
CA PHE A 224 -26.22 -10.82 -0.13
C PHE A 224 -27.30 -10.74 0.96
N ARG A 225 -28.55 -10.46 0.57
CA ARG A 225 -29.70 -10.45 1.50
C ARG A 225 -29.93 -11.80 2.16
N ALA A 226 -29.76 -12.91 1.42
CA ALA A 226 -29.88 -14.24 1.99
C ALA A 226 -28.83 -14.50 3.08
N GLY A 227 -27.59 -14.05 2.89
CA GLY A 227 -26.54 -14.11 3.91
C GLY A 227 -26.86 -13.27 5.15
N TRP A 228 -27.33 -12.04 4.93
CA TRP A 228 -27.77 -11.16 6.01
C TRP A 228 -28.94 -11.75 6.82
N ASN A 229 -29.97 -12.25 6.12
CA ASN A 229 -31.13 -12.88 6.75
C ASN A 229 -30.79 -14.20 7.44
N TYR A 230 -29.81 -14.94 6.94
CA TYR A 230 -29.31 -16.15 7.61
C TYR A 230 -28.74 -15.81 8.98
N GLY A 231 -28.00 -14.70 9.10
CA GLY A 231 -27.54 -14.17 10.38
C GLY A 231 -28.69 -13.90 11.35
N GLU A 232 -29.69 -13.13 10.93
CA GLU A 232 -30.89 -12.80 11.75
C GLU A 232 -31.66 -14.03 12.25
N THR A 233 -31.67 -15.11 11.46
CA THR A 233 -32.55 -16.27 11.72
C THR A 233 -31.83 -17.45 12.37
N THR A 234 -30.49 -17.48 12.35
CA THR A 234 -29.72 -18.59 12.92
C THR A 234 -29.39 -18.35 14.38
N GLU A 235 -29.61 -19.35 15.22
CA GLU A 235 -29.18 -19.32 16.63
C GLU A 235 -27.68 -19.66 16.77
N SER A 236 -26.97 -19.91 15.66
CA SER A 236 -25.54 -20.24 15.67
C SER A 236 -24.64 -19.10 16.13
N PHE A 237 -25.09 -17.85 16.07
CA PHE A 237 -24.32 -16.69 16.51
C PHE A 237 -25.00 -16.08 17.73
N ALA A 238 -24.41 -16.28 18.91
CA ALA A 238 -24.97 -15.79 20.17
C ALA A 238 -24.85 -14.27 20.36
N THR A 239 -23.98 -13.63 19.57
CA THR A 239 -23.57 -12.24 19.78
C THR A 239 -23.29 -11.58 18.43
N THR A 240 -23.73 -10.34 18.28
CA THR A 240 -23.30 -9.43 17.21
C THR A 240 -22.37 -8.36 17.77
N PHE A 241 -21.54 -7.77 16.93
CA PHE A 241 -20.51 -6.83 17.37
C PHE A 241 -20.76 -5.42 16.84
N GLU A 242 -20.40 -4.42 17.64
CA GLU A 242 -20.43 -3.01 17.25
C GLU A 242 -19.02 -2.42 17.43
N VAL A 243 -18.49 -1.81 16.37
CA VAL A 243 -17.24 -1.03 16.39
C VAL A 243 -17.60 0.42 16.08
N ALA A 244 -17.41 1.30 17.07
CA ALA A 244 -17.78 2.72 16.93
C ALA A 244 -16.95 3.42 15.84
N PRO A 245 -17.41 4.56 15.28
CA PRO A 245 -16.62 5.35 14.34
C PRO A 245 -15.31 5.85 14.96
N ALA A 246 -14.25 5.96 14.14
CA ALA A 246 -12.97 6.47 14.58
C ALA A 246 -12.96 7.99 14.75
N LYS A 247 -12.11 8.48 15.66
CA LYS A 247 -11.84 9.92 15.81
C LYS A 247 -10.85 10.38 14.75
N LEU A 248 -11.37 10.75 13.59
CA LEU A 248 -10.61 11.34 12.49
C LEU A 248 -10.74 12.87 12.48
N ASP A 249 -9.77 13.54 11.86
CA ASP A 249 -9.88 14.98 11.60
C ASP A 249 -11.10 15.29 10.73
N LYS A 250 -11.60 16.52 10.80
CA LYS A 250 -12.77 16.92 9.98
C LYS A 250 -12.33 17.13 8.54
N GLY A 251 -12.97 16.44 7.60
CA GLY A 251 -12.69 16.64 6.18
C GLY A 251 -13.43 15.67 5.26
N THR A 252 -13.09 15.74 3.97
CA THR A 252 -13.60 14.79 2.97
C THR A 252 -12.62 13.63 2.86
N TYR A 253 -13.07 12.44 3.21
CA TYR A 253 -12.27 11.23 3.14
C TYR A 253 -12.65 10.38 1.94
N ARG A 254 -11.66 9.70 1.39
CA ARG A 254 -11.83 8.65 0.40
C ARG A 254 -10.94 7.48 0.73
N GLN A 255 -11.46 6.25 0.65
CA GLN A 255 -10.63 5.06 0.67
C GLN A 255 -9.72 5.04 -0.57
N ILE A 256 -8.41 4.89 -0.39
CA ILE A 256 -7.45 4.86 -1.48
C ILE A 256 -6.43 3.74 -1.31
N THR A 257 -6.00 3.14 -2.42
CA THR A 257 -4.85 2.21 -2.44
C THR A 257 -3.57 2.93 -2.79
N GLY A 258 -2.41 2.40 -2.40
CA GLY A 258 -1.11 3.05 -2.63
C GLY A 258 -0.84 3.37 -4.10
N ASN A 259 -1.05 2.41 -5.00
CA ASN A 259 -0.85 2.65 -6.45
C ASN A 259 -1.80 3.72 -7.01
N THR A 260 -3.03 3.79 -6.49
CA THR A 260 -4.01 4.82 -6.91
C THR A 260 -3.59 6.19 -6.39
N ALA A 261 -3.19 6.28 -5.11
CA ALA A 261 -2.69 7.51 -4.51
C ALA A 261 -1.45 8.03 -5.24
N LEU A 262 -0.52 7.14 -5.59
CA LEU A 262 0.66 7.46 -6.39
C LEU A 262 0.28 8.05 -7.75
N ALA A 263 -0.65 7.41 -8.47
CA ALA A 263 -1.15 7.90 -9.74
C ALA A 263 -1.82 9.29 -9.60
N TYR A 264 -2.57 9.53 -8.52
CA TYR A 264 -3.18 10.83 -8.25
C TYR A 264 -2.15 11.90 -7.91
N GLY A 265 -1.10 11.55 -7.17
CA GLY A 265 0.02 12.45 -6.88
C GLY A 265 0.75 12.87 -8.16
N ILE A 266 0.92 11.96 -9.12
CA ILE A 266 1.47 12.28 -10.45
C ILE A 266 0.56 13.23 -11.23
N VAL A 267 -0.76 12.98 -11.23
CA VAL A 267 -1.72 13.87 -11.88
C VAL A 267 -1.67 15.26 -11.25
N ALA A 268 -1.67 15.35 -9.93
CA ALA A 268 -1.56 16.60 -9.18
C ALA A 268 -0.24 17.31 -9.51
N ALA A 269 0.88 16.60 -9.54
CA ALA A 269 2.18 17.17 -9.87
C ALA A 269 2.25 17.69 -11.32
N GLY A 270 1.61 17.01 -12.27
CA GLY A 270 1.46 17.50 -13.65
C GLY A 270 0.65 18.80 -13.72
N GLN A 271 -0.43 18.91 -12.94
CA GLN A 271 -1.22 20.13 -12.86
C GLN A 271 -0.44 21.28 -12.18
N GLN A 272 0.27 21.01 -11.07
CA GLN A 272 1.05 22.01 -10.34
C GLN A 272 2.29 22.49 -11.10
N SER A 273 2.91 21.62 -11.91
CA SER A 273 4.05 22.01 -12.76
C SER A 273 3.62 22.67 -14.07
N GLY A 274 2.38 22.44 -14.51
CA GLY A 274 1.88 22.86 -15.82
C GLY A 274 2.50 22.08 -16.98
N LEU A 275 3.24 21.01 -16.71
CA LEU A 275 3.93 20.20 -17.72
C LEU A 275 3.05 19.05 -18.21
N GLN A 276 3.21 18.69 -19.47
CA GLN A 276 2.71 17.42 -19.97
C GLN A 276 3.46 16.27 -19.28
N ILE A 277 2.73 15.23 -18.88
CA ILE A 277 3.31 14.05 -18.25
C ILE A 277 3.36 12.92 -19.27
N LEU A 278 4.52 12.28 -19.41
CA LEU A 278 4.64 11.03 -20.16
C LEU A 278 5.05 9.90 -19.24
N LEU A 279 4.17 8.91 -19.09
CA LEU A 279 4.49 7.63 -18.46
C LEU A 279 4.98 6.64 -19.52
N GLY A 280 6.29 6.40 -19.58
CA GLY A 280 6.88 5.37 -20.43
C GLY A 280 7.17 4.12 -19.59
N THR A 281 6.48 3.00 -19.83
CA THR A 281 6.55 1.84 -18.94
C THR A 281 6.32 0.51 -19.63
N TYR A 282 6.77 -0.57 -19.00
CA TYR A 282 6.43 -1.95 -19.34
C TYR A 282 5.56 -2.54 -18.21
N PRO A 283 4.50 -3.32 -18.51
CA PRO A 283 3.66 -3.90 -17.47
C PRO A 283 4.41 -4.93 -16.62
N ILE A 284 4.49 -4.68 -15.31
CA ILE A 284 5.10 -5.57 -14.32
C ILE A 284 4.36 -5.49 -12.99
N THR A 285 4.02 -6.64 -12.38
CA THR A 285 3.39 -6.68 -11.05
C THR A 285 4.39 -6.26 -9.97
N PRO A 286 4.00 -5.45 -8.97
CA PRO A 286 2.69 -4.83 -8.75
C PRO A 286 2.53 -3.41 -9.33
N ALA A 287 3.47 -2.92 -10.15
CA ALA A 287 3.48 -1.55 -10.68
C ALA A 287 2.46 -1.29 -11.81
N SER A 288 1.96 -2.32 -12.51
CA SER A 288 1.03 -2.17 -13.65
C SER A 288 -0.24 -1.35 -13.33
N ASP A 289 -0.69 -1.33 -12.08
CA ASP A 289 -1.89 -0.57 -11.70
C ASP A 289 -1.68 0.95 -11.77
N VAL A 290 -0.44 1.43 -11.66
CA VAL A 290 -0.10 2.84 -11.89
C VAL A 290 -0.39 3.21 -13.34
N LEU A 291 0.00 2.36 -14.31
CA LEU A 291 -0.33 2.53 -15.73
C LEU A 291 -1.85 2.47 -15.96
N HIS A 292 -2.53 1.49 -15.37
CA HIS A 292 -3.98 1.34 -15.52
C HIS A 292 -4.72 2.59 -15.03
N GLU A 293 -4.33 3.13 -13.88
CA GLU A 293 -4.98 4.32 -13.33
C GLU A 293 -4.65 5.58 -14.15
N LEU A 294 -3.38 5.85 -14.45
CA LEU A 294 -2.97 7.01 -15.25
C LEU A 294 -3.57 7.02 -16.66
N SER A 295 -3.81 5.85 -17.26
CA SER A 295 -4.42 5.75 -18.60
C SER A 295 -5.86 6.30 -18.66
N LYS A 296 -6.53 6.43 -17.51
CA LYS A 296 -7.88 7.00 -17.38
C LYS A 296 -7.88 8.52 -17.34
N HIS A 297 -6.72 9.15 -17.08
CA HIS A 297 -6.58 10.57 -16.75
C HIS A 297 -6.00 11.41 -17.89
N LYS A 298 -6.26 11.01 -19.15
CA LYS A 298 -5.77 11.72 -20.35
C LYS A 298 -6.25 13.18 -20.44
N ASN A 299 -7.41 13.47 -19.87
CA ASN A 299 -7.99 14.80 -19.75
C ASN A 299 -7.15 15.76 -18.89
N TYR A 300 -6.23 15.25 -18.08
CA TYR A 300 -5.27 16.02 -17.28
C TYR A 300 -3.88 16.15 -17.94
N GLY A 301 -3.78 15.91 -19.25
CA GLY A 301 -2.50 16.02 -19.98
C GLY A 301 -1.56 14.83 -19.77
N ILE A 302 -2.06 13.69 -19.30
CA ILE A 302 -1.30 12.46 -19.12
C ILE A 302 -1.23 11.67 -20.42
N ILE A 303 -0.01 11.35 -20.87
CA ILE A 303 0.27 10.43 -21.96
C ILE A 303 0.86 9.14 -21.40
N THR A 304 0.23 8.01 -21.69
CA THR A 304 0.75 6.69 -21.31
C THR A 304 1.31 5.98 -22.55
N PHE A 305 2.56 5.52 -22.47
CA PHE A 305 3.23 4.73 -23.49
C PHE A 305 3.62 3.37 -22.89
N GLN A 306 2.88 2.35 -23.31
CA GLN A 306 3.23 0.96 -23.01
C GLN A 306 4.29 0.50 -24.02
N ALA A 307 5.52 0.35 -23.56
CA ALA A 307 6.65 -0.05 -24.36
C ALA A 307 6.75 -1.59 -24.49
N GLU A 308 7.61 -2.03 -25.40
CA GLU A 308 7.96 -3.43 -25.64
C GLU A 308 8.78 -4.05 -24.50
N ASP A 309 9.56 -3.25 -23.78
CA ASP A 309 10.38 -3.64 -22.62
C ASP A 309 10.66 -2.44 -21.69
N GLU A 310 11.34 -2.71 -20.57
CA GLU A 310 11.69 -1.69 -19.59
C GLU A 310 12.67 -0.64 -20.11
N ILE A 311 13.55 -0.98 -21.05
CA ILE A 311 14.58 -0.10 -21.62
C ILE A 311 13.90 0.94 -22.52
N ALA A 312 13.06 0.50 -23.45
CA ALA A 312 12.25 1.36 -24.31
C ALA A 312 11.31 2.24 -23.48
N GLY A 313 10.72 1.71 -22.41
CA GLY A 313 9.86 2.48 -21.49
C GLY A 313 10.57 3.66 -20.83
N ILE A 314 11.74 3.44 -20.21
CA ILE A 314 12.50 4.54 -19.59
C ILE A 314 13.12 5.47 -20.64
N GLY A 315 13.54 4.95 -21.79
CA GLY A 315 14.06 5.75 -22.89
C GLY A 315 13.02 6.76 -23.41
N ALA A 316 11.77 6.32 -23.56
CA ALA A 316 10.67 7.22 -23.93
C ALA A 316 10.41 8.28 -22.85
N ALA A 317 10.44 7.90 -21.57
CA ALA A 317 10.26 8.84 -20.46
C ALA A 317 11.38 9.90 -20.43
N LEU A 318 12.65 9.50 -20.50
CA LEU A 318 13.78 10.43 -20.51
C LEU A 318 13.76 11.32 -21.77
N GLY A 319 13.38 10.76 -22.92
CA GLY A 319 13.21 11.52 -24.17
C GLY A 319 12.10 12.58 -24.05
N ALA A 320 11.01 12.29 -23.35
CA ALA A 320 9.97 13.26 -23.06
C ALA A 320 10.50 14.41 -22.19
N SER A 321 11.33 14.10 -21.18
CA SER A 321 12.04 15.11 -20.39
C SER A 321 13.01 15.94 -21.20
N TYR A 322 13.68 15.36 -22.20
CA TYR A 322 14.47 16.17 -23.12
C TYR A 322 13.59 17.15 -23.93
N GLY A 323 12.38 16.73 -24.31
CA GLY A 323 11.41 17.53 -25.06
C GLY A 323 10.61 18.57 -24.27
N GLY A 324 10.88 18.75 -22.96
CA GLY A 324 10.18 19.73 -22.12
C GLY A 324 8.93 19.20 -21.40
N ALA A 325 8.62 17.91 -21.51
CA ALA A 325 7.61 17.26 -20.67
C ALA A 325 8.26 16.74 -19.37
N LEU A 326 7.48 16.23 -18.42
CA LEU A 326 8.01 15.45 -17.31
C LEU A 326 7.86 13.95 -17.62
N GLY A 327 9.01 13.29 -17.79
CA GLY A 327 9.11 11.85 -17.94
C GLY A 327 8.95 11.10 -16.63
N ILE A 328 8.12 10.06 -16.65
CA ILE A 328 7.89 9.15 -15.54
C ILE A 328 7.95 7.70 -16.04
N THR A 329 8.48 6.79 -15.23
CA THR A 329 8.44 5.35 -15.49
C THR A 329 8.07 4.60 -14.21
N SER A 330 7.33 3.51 -14.33
CA SER A 330 6.93 2.65 -13.21
C SER A 330 7.45 1.23 -13.42
N THR A 331 7.94 0.59 -12.37
CA THR A 331 8.55 -0.74 -12.48
C THR A 331 8.66 -1.45 -11.13
N SER A 332 9.40 -2.55 -11.10
CA SER A 332 9.82 -3.26 -9.87
C SER A 332 11.30 -3.66 -10.01
N GLY A 333 11.94 -4.21 -8.98
CA GLY A 333 13.38 -4.55 -8.94
C GLY A 333 14.03 -5.07 -10.23
N PRO A 334 13.49 -6.09 -10.93
CA PRO A 334 14.06 -6.56 -12.20
C PRO A 334 14.10 -5.51 -13.30
N GLY A 335 13.05 -4.68 -13.36
CA GLY A 335 12.99 -3.61 -14.33
C GLY A 335 13.88 -2.42 -13.96
N VAL A 336 14.10 -2.14 -12.69
CA VAL A 336 15.14 -1.18 -12.26
C VAL A 336 16.52 -1.60 -12.76
N ALA A 337 16.82 -2.91 -12.73
CA ALA A 337 18.09 -3.43 -13.23
C ALA A 337 18.27 -3.15 -14.72
N LEU A 338 17.24 -3.40 -15.53
CA LEU A 338 17.24 -3.10 -16.97
C LEU A 338 17.32 -1.59 -17.27
N LYS A 339 16.69 -0.78 -16.43
CA LYS A 339 16.66 0.69 -16.58
C LYS A 339 17.95 1.38 -16.16
N SER A 340 18.87 0.69 -15.47
CA SER A 340 20.02 1.31 -14.81
C SER A 340 20.93 2.11 -15.75
N GLU A 341 21.14 1.65 -16.99
CA GLU A 341 21.91 2.40 -17.99
C GLU A 341 21.22 3.74 -18.35
N THR A 342 19.90 3.74 -18.56
CA THR A 342 19.18 4.97 -18.89
C THR A 342 19.04 5.90 -17.69
N ILE A 343 18.95 5.38 -16.47
CA ILE A 343 19.04 6.21 -15.26
C ILE A 343 20.42 6.89 -15.21
N GLY A 344 21.50 6.16 -15.48
CA GLY A 344 22.85 6.73 -15.62
C GLY A 344 22.93 7.82 -16.70
N LEU A 345 22.28 7.62 -17.86
CA LEU A 345 22.14 8.66 -18.88
C LEU A 345 21.37 9.88 -18.36
N GLY A 346 20.31 9.68 -17.58
CA GLY A 346 19.55 10.76 -16.94
C GLY A 346 20.39 11.58 -15.96
N VAL A 347 21.27 10.92 -15.17
CA VAL A 347 22.24 11.59 -14.30
C VAL A 347 23.24 12.40 -15.13
N MET A 348 23.76 11.83 -16.20
CA MET A 348 24.74 12.47 -17.08
C MET A 348 24.16 13.67 -17.83
N THR A 349 22.90 13.58 -18.27
CA THR A 349 22.20 14.64 -19.00
C THR A 349 21.52 15.66 -18.09
N GLU A 350 21.48 15.39 -16.78
CA GLU A 350 20.83 16.19 -15.75
C GLU A 350 19.42 16.62 -16.17
N LEU A 351 18.59 15.62 -16.49
CA LEU A 351 17.18 15.80 -16.85
C LEU A 351 16.27 15.32 -15.72
N PRO A 352 15.11 15.98 -15.51
CA PRO A 352 14.11 15.52 -14.55
C PRO A 352 13.53 14.17 -15.00
N LEU A 353 13.51 13.18 -14.13
CA LEU A 353 12.89 11.87 -14.41
C LEU A 353 12.42 11.25 -13.09
N VAL A 354 11.19 10.77 -13.03
CA VAL A 354 10.71 10.01 -11.86
C VAL A 354 10.65 8.53 -12.19
N ILE A 355 11.35 7.72 -11.39
CA ILE A 355 11.36 6.26 -11.48
C ILE A 355 10.64 5.69 -10.26
N ILE A 356 9.44 5.15 -10.46
CA ILE A 356 8.67 4.48 -9.42
C ILE A 356 9.07 3.02 -9.40
N ASP A 357 9.69 2.58 -8.32
CA ASP A 357 9.99 1.19 -8.06
C ASP A 357 9.02 0.66 -7.00
N VAL A 358 8.07 -0.18 -7.41
CA VAL A 358 7.18 -0.86 -6.49
C VAL A 358 7.80 -2.21 -6.16
N GLN A 359 8.56 -2.23 -5.06
CA GLN A 359 9.38 -3.37 -4.67
C GLN A 359 8.54 -4.63 -4.40
N ARG A 360 9.11 -5.78 -4.74
CA ARG A 360 8.51 -7.12 -4.55
C ARG A 360 9.61 -8.13 -4.20
N GLY A 361 9.24 -9.32 -3.75
CA GLY A 361 10.21 -10.35 -3.36
C GLY A 361 11.17 -10.72 -4.49
N GLY A 362 12.48 -10.65 -4.21
CA GLY A 362 13.56 -11.02 -5.14
C GLY A 362 14.25 -12.33 -4.76
N PRO A 363 15.44 -12.64 -5.32
CA PRO A 363 16.08 -12.00 -6.48
C PRO A 363 15.51 -12.51 -7.82
N SER A 364 15.93 -11.89 -8.94
CA SER A 364 15.44 -12.22 -10.29
C SER A 364 13.91 -12.12 -10.37
N THR A 365 13.19 -13.10 -10.92
CA THR A 365 11.72 -13.11 -10.90
C THR A 365 11.17 -13.09 -9.48
N GLY A 366 11.85 -13.78 -8.55
CA GLY A 366 11.50 -13.85 -7.14
C GLY A 366 10.05 -14.26 -6.88
N LEU A 367 9.34 -13.45 -6.08
CA LEU A 367 7.97 -13.62 -5.65
C LEU A 367 7.12 -12.41 -6.08
N PRO A 368 6.60 -12.37 -7.33
CA PRO A 368 5.99 -11.18 -7.90
C PRO A 368 4.80 -10.59 -7.12
N THR A 369 4.12 -11.41 -6.32
CA THR A 369 2.93 -11.04 -5.53
C THR A 369 3.22 -10.86 -4.04
N LYS A 370 4.48 -10.92 -3.63
CA LYS A 370 4.90 -10.79 -2.22
C LYS A 370 5.69 -9.53 -1.99
N THR A 371 5.47 -8.92 -0.83
CA THR A 371 6.15 -7.68 -0.42
C THR A 371 7.56 -7.98 0.08
N GLU A 372 8.50 -7.12 -0.29
CA GLU A 372 9.88 -7.11 0.20
C GLU A 372 10.46 -5.72 -0.03
N GLN A 373 11.47 -5.33 0.74
CA GLN A 373 12.13 -4.02 0.65
C GLN A 373 13.62 -4.20 0.36
N ALA A 374 13.93 -4.97 -0.69
CA ALA A 374 15.29 -5.44 -0.97
C ALA A 374 15.99 -4.69 -2.12
N ASP A 375 15.41 -3.60 -2.64
CA ASP A 375 15.98 -2.89 -3.79
C ASP A 375 16.74 -1.61 -3.39
N LEU A 376 16.85 -1.27 -2.09
CA LEU A 376 17.51 -0.04 -1.62
C LEU A 376 18.97 0.07 -2.07
N LEU A 377 19.78 -0.99 -1.93
CA LEU A 377 21.17 -0.97 -2.40
C LEU A 377 21.28 -0.91 -3.94
N GLN A 378 20.33 -1.52 -4.66
CA GLN A 378 20.24 -1.39 -6.12
C GLN A 378 19.87 0.05 -6.51
N ALA A 379 18.96 0.70 -5.79
CA ALA A 379 18.63 2.10 -5.98
C ALA A 379 19.81 3.01 -5.65
N MET A 380 20.60 2.71 -4.62
CA MET A 380 21.79 3.49 -4.24
C MET A 380 22.96 3.32 -5.23
N PHE A 381 23.24 2.08 -5.65
CA PHE A 381 24.53 1.72 -6.28
C PHE A 381 24.39 0.86 -7.55
N GLY A 382 23.18 0.65 -8.10
CA GLY A 382 22.95 -0.23 -9.24
C GLY A 382 23.40 0.30 -10.61
N ARG A 383 24.01 1.49 -10.65
CA ARG A 383 24.45 2.18 -11.88
C ARG A 383 25.97 2.19 -11.96
N ASN A 384 26.52 2.29 -13.17
CA ASN A 384 27.97 2.35 -13.38
C ASN A 384 28.53 3.75 -13.10
N GLY A 385 29.74 3.80 -12.52
CA GLY A 385 30.43 5.05 -12.18
C GLY A 385 29.75 5.84 -11.05
N GLU A 386 30.32 7.00 -10.72
CA GLU A 386 29.77 7.93 -9.72
C GLU A 386 28.49 8.59 -10.25
N SER A 387 27.34 7.98 -9.93
CA SER A 387 26.03 8.29 -10.51
C SER A 387 24.95 8.42 -9.43
N PRO A 388 25.04 9.47 -8.59
CA PRO A 388 24.13 9.67 -7.47
C PRO A 388 22.75 10.12 -7.96
N VAL A 389 21.72 9.66 -7.25
CA VAL A 389 20.30 9.97 -7.52
C VAL A 389 19.57 10.14 -6.20
N PRO A 390 18.57 11.03 -6.11
CA PRO A 390 17.74 11.10 -4.93
C PRO A 390 16.84 9.88 -4.81
N ILE A 391 16.58 9.45 -3.58
CA ILE A 391 15.77 8.28 -3.27
C ILE A 391 14.80 8.65 -2.15
N ILE A 392 13.51 8.45 -2.40
CA ILE A 392 12.45 8.65 -1.42
C ILE A 392 11.57 7.41 -1.31
N ALA A 393 10.88 7.25 -0.18
CA ALA A 393 9.92 6.17 0.04
C ALA A 393 8.66 6.71 0.77
N PRO A 394 7.45 6.31 0.34
CA PRO A 394 6.22 6.60 1.08
C PRO A 394 6.11 5.73 2.34
N LEU A 395 5.46 6.23 3.38
CA LEU A 395 5.27 5.51 4.65
C LEU A 395 3.97 4.68 4.70
N SER A 396 2.97 5.03 3.88
CA SER A 396 1.64 4.40 3.85
C SER A 396 0.99 4.47 2.46
N PRO A 397 -0.15 3.77 2.24
CA PRO A 397 -0.94 3.90 1.01
C PRO A 397 -1.36 5.34 0.66
N ALA A 398 -1.88 6.12 1.60
CA ALA A 398 -2.28 7.50 1.32
C ALA A 398 -1.07 8.41 1.04
N ASP A 399 0.02 8.20 1.78
CA ASP A 399 1.27 8.96 1.67
C ASP A 399 1.98 8.82 0.30
N CYS A 400 1.61 7.82 -0.50
CA CYS A 400 2.04 7.71 -1.89
C CYS A 400 1.68 8.94 -2.74
N PHE A 401 0.61 9.64 -2.39
CA PHE A 401 0.23 10.90 -3.05
C PHE A 401 1.29 11.98 -2.83
N ASP A 402 1.64 12.25 -1.57
CA ASP A 402 2.61 13.27 -1.19
C ASP A 402 4.03 12.89 -1.61
N ALA A 403 4.39 11.60 -1.51
CA ALA A 403 5.67 11.11 -2.00
C ALA A 403 5.84 11.34 -3.52
N ALA A 404 4.79 11.14 -4.33
CA ALA A 404 4.87 11.39 -5.77
C ALA A 404 5.06 12.88 -6.11
N ILE A 405 4.40 13.76 -5.34
CA ILE A 405 4.60 15.22 -5.44
C ILE A 405 6.04 15.57 -5.06
N GLU A 406 6.54 15.02 -3.96
CA GLU A 406 7.90 15.29 -3.47
C GLU A 406 8.98 14.79 -4.44
N ALA A 407 8.83 13.58 -5.00
CA ALA A 407 9.73 13.08 -6.04
C ALA A 407 9.75 14.01 -7.25
N THR A 408 8.57 14.52 -7.64
CA THR A 408 8.45 15.43 -8.78
C THR A 408 9.09 16.79 -8.48
N ARG A 409 8.87 17.34 -7.27
CA ARG A 409 9.52 18.56 -6.80
C ARG A 409 11.03 18.45 -6.90
N ILE A 410 11.61 17.36 -6.37
CA ILE A 410 13.05 17.13 -6.42
C ILE A 410 13.53 16.98 -7.87
N ALA A 411 12.87 16.13 -8.67
CA ALA A 411 13.26 15.86 -10.05
C ALA A 411 13.28 17.13 -10.89
N LEU A 412 12.22 17.94 -10.77
CA LEU A 412 12.10 19.23 -11.42
C LEU A 412 13.14 20.20 -10.85
N ARG A 413 13.08 20.58 -9.57
CA ARG A 413 13.95 21.63 -8.99
C ARG A 413 15.44 21.39 -9.21
N TYR A 414 15.91 20.15 -9.02
CA TYR A 414 17.34 19.81 -9.11
C TYR A 414 17.76 19.17 -10.44
N ARG A 415 16.83 19.06 -11.40
CA ARG A 415 17.07 18.51 -12.76
C ARG A 415 17.86 17.20 -12.70
N THR A 416 17.25 16.19 -12.07
CA THR A 416 17.90 14.90 -11.82
C THR A 416 16.88 13.75 -11.82
N PRO A 417 17.29 12.51 -12.15
CA PRO A 417 16.46 11.34 -11.94
C PRO A 417 16.24 11.05 -10.46
N VAL A 418 15.00 10.79 -10.05
CA VAL A 418 14.60 10.47 -8.66
C VAL A 418 13.98 9.07 -8.62
N LEU A 419 14.43 8.23 -7.69
CA LEU A 419 13.76 6.96 -7.39
C LEU A 419 12.74 7.14 -6.26
N LEU A 420 11.51 6.70 -6.50
CA LEU A 420 10.45 6.57 -5.50
C LEU A 420 10.25 5.08 -5.21
N LEU A 421 10.71 4.62 -4.05
CA LEU A 421 10.67 3.22 -3.61
C LEU A 421 9.40 2.95 -2.81
N SER A 422 8.36 2.46 -3.49
CA SER A 422 7.19 1.84 -2.83
C SER A 422 7.43 0.34 -2.63
N ASP A 423 6.45 -0.38 -2.10
CA ASP A 423 6.51 -1.83 -1.96
C ASP A 423 5.12 -2.46 -2.10
N GLY A 424 5.09 -3.78 -2.30
CA GLY A 424 3.85 -4.53 -2.51
C GLY A 424 2.83 -4.42 -1.37
N ALA A 425 3.25 -4.09 -0.14
CA ALA A 425 2.31 -3.88 0.97
C ALA A 425 1.62 -2.52 0.85
N ILE A 426 2.38 -1.44 0.62
CA ILE A 426 1.82 -0.10 0.39
C ILE A 426 0.97 -0.05 -0.89
N ALA A 427 1.48 -0.62 -1.98
CA ALA A 427 0.85 -0.55 -3.30
C ALA A 427 -0.57 -1.13 -3.32
N ASN A 428 -0.76 -2.26 -2.64
CA ASN A 428 -2.02 -3.00 -2.59
C ASN A 428 -2.86 -2.68 -1.35
N GLY A 429 -2.24 -2.20 -0.27
CA GLY A 429 -2.94 -1.80 0.94
C GLY A 429 -3.84 -0.59 0.70
N SER A 430 -4.87 -0.45 1.52
CA SER A 430 -5.75 0.73 1.52
C SER A 430 -5.96 1.29 2.91
N GLU A 431 -6.17 2.59 2.97
CA GLU A 431 -6.52 3.34 4.18
C GLU A 431 -7.43 4.52 3.83
N PRO A 432 -8.09 5.16 4.81
CA PRO A 432 -8.80 6.41 4.61
C PRO A 432 -7.82 7.54 4.29
N TRP A 433 -7.96 8.16 3.13
CA TRP A 433 -7.18 9.33 2.75
C TRP A 433 -8.01 10.61 2.88
N LEU A 434 -7.50 11.55 3.66
CA LEU A 434 -8.02 12.92 3.71
C LEU A 434 -7.69 13.61 2.39
N VAL A 435 -8.70 13.90 1.58
CA VAL A 435 -8.50 14.52 0.27
C VAL A 435 -7.98 15.95 0.48
N PRO A 436 -6.78 16.29 -0.04
CA PRO A 436 -6.21 17.61 0.13
C PRO A 436 -6.96 18.65 -0.71
N ASN A 437 -6.91 19.91 -0.29
CA ASN A 437 -7.34 21.00 -1.15
C ASN A 437 -6.26 21.25 -2.20
N VAL A 438 -6.67 21.44 -3.46
CA VAL A 438 -5.75 21.67 -4.57
C VAL A 438 -4.93 22.95 -4.39
N GLU A 439 -5.49 23.96 -3.73
CA GLU A 439 -4.85 25.25 -3.45
C GLU A 439 -3.70 25.13 -2.43
N ASP A 440 -3.71 24.09 -1.59
CA ASP A 440 -2.68 23.85 -0.56
C ASP A 440 -1.47 23.07 -1.11
N LEU A 441 -1.55 22.59 -2.36
CA LEU A 441 -0.48 21.83 -2.99
C LEU A 441 0.70 22.75 -3.38
N PRO A 442 1.94 22.25 -3.32
CA PRO A 442 3.12 23.06 -3.62
C PRO A 442 3.17 23.45 -5.10
N ASP A 443 3.68 24.65 -5.38
CA ASP A 443 4.00 25.10 -6.73
C ASP A 443 5.21 24.34 -7.27
N LEU A 444 5.01 23.63 -8.39
CA LEU A 444 6.05 22.84 -9.05
C LEU A 444 6.47 23.43 -10.41
N ARG A 445 6.06 24.66 -10.72
CA ARG A 445 6.40 25.30 -11.99
C ARG A 445 7.90 25.47 -12.11
N VAL A 446 8.38 25.32 -13.35
CA VAL A 446 9.78 25.50 -13.70
C VAL A 446 9.92 26.47 -14.86
N GLU A 447 11.01 27.20 -14.86
CA GLU A 447 11.39 28.06 -15.98
C GLU A 447 12.26 27.28 -16.96
N PHE A 448 11.90 27.37 -18.24
CA PHE A 448 12.74 26.90 -19.33
C PHE A 448 13.67 28.03 -19.76
N ALA A 449 14.87 27.68 -20.20
CA ALA A 449 15.77 28.64 -20.83
C ALA A 449 15.10 29.22 -22.08
N SER A 450 15.08 30.55 -22.17
CA SER A 450 14.51 31.31 -23.30
C SER A 450 15.56 32.10 -24.09
N GLU A 451 16.76 32.29 -23.54
CA GLU A 451 17.82 33.10 -24.13
C GLU A 451 19.22 32.49 -23.89
N PRO A 452 20.21 32.81 -24.74
CA PRO A 452 21.61 32.44 -24.53
C PRO A 452 22.17 32.94 -23.20
N ASN A 453 23.07 32.18 -22.59
CA ASN A 453 23.56 32.41 -21.22
C ASN A 453 25.08 32.28 -21.07
N SER A 454 25.83 32.30 -22.18
CA SER A 454 27.30 32.28 -22.15
C SER A 454 27.86 33.44 -21.33
N ASP A 455 28.79 33.16 -20.41
CA ASP A 455 29.44 34.19 -19.59
C ASP A 455 30.58 34.94 -20.32
N ASN A 456 31.08 34.37 -21.41
CA ASN A 456 32.20 34.89 -22.19
C ASN A 456 31.79 35.92 -23.26
N GLY A 457 30.51 36.27 -23.33
CA GLY A 457 29.96 37.21 -24.31
C GLY A 457 29.84 36.68 -25.74
N SER A 458 29.94 35.35 -25.96
CA SER A 458 29.75 34.75 -27.30
C SER A 458 28.31 34.84 -27.80
N GLY A 459 27.35 35.03 -26.89
CA GLY A 459 25.92 35.00 -27.21
C GLY A 459 25.42 33.59 -27.50
N GLU A 460 26.15 32.57 -27.04
CA GLU A 460 25.78 31.15 -27.17
C GLU A 460 25.02 30.66 -25.94
N PHE A 461 24.27 29.58 -26.11
CA PHE A 461 23.66 28.87 -25.00
C PHE A 461 24.58 27.76 -24.49
N TRP A 462 24.92 27.84 -23.22
CA TRP A 462 25.75 26.89 -22.49
C TRP A 462 24.87 26.03 -21.58
N PRO A 463 24.65 24.76 -21.94
CA PRO A 463 23.65 23.91 -21.29
C PRO A 463 24.01 23.50 -19.86
N TYR A 464 25.26 23.68 -19.41
CA TYR A 464 25.73 23.39 -18.05
C TYR A 464 26.13 24.65 -17.28
N VAL A 465 25.62 25.83 -17.66
CA VAL A 465 25.59 26.95 -16.70
C VAL A 465 24.62 26.56 -15.59
N ARG A 466 25.12 26.58 -14.36
CA ARG A 466 24.43 26.04 -13.18
C ARG A 466 23.79 27.15 -12.37
N ASP A 467 22.61 26.85 -11.87
CA ASP A 467 21.99 27.62 -10.80
C ASP A 467 22.84 27.50 -9.52
N PRO A 468 23.19 28.62 -8.85
CA PRO A 468 24.10 28.60 -7.72
C PRO A 468 23.51 27.96 -6.44
N GLU A 469 22.18 27.87 -6.33
CA GLU A 469 21.51 27.28 -5.16
C GLU A 469 21.31 25.77 -5.33
N THR A 470 20.88 25.35 -6.52
CA THR A 470 20.48 23.96 -6.80
C THR A 470 21.51 23.18 -7.59
N LEU A 471 22.54 23.85 -8.14
CA LEU A 471 23.49 23.30 -9.11
C LEU A 471 22.84 22.71 -10.37
N ALA A 472 21.55 22.94 -10.56
CA ALA A 472 20.78 22.46 -11.69
C ALA A 472 21.21 23.21 -12.95
N ARG A 473 21.29 22.47 -14.06
CA ARG A 473 21.60 23.06 -15.35
C ARG A 473 20.37 23.71 -15.99
N ALA A 474 20.57 24.67 -16.89
CA ALA A 474 19.50 25.29 -17.65
C ALA A 474 18.76 24.29 -18.57
N TRP A 475 17.42 24.26 -18.53
CA TRP A 475 16.62 23.35 -19.35
C TRP A 475 16.04 24.07 -20.57
N ALA A 476 16.60 23.83 -21.75
CA ALA A 476 16.13 24.40 -23.01
C ALA A 476 15.33 23.36 -23.81
N ILE A 477 14.18 23.76 -24.36
CA ILE A 477 13.34 22.91 -25.20
C ILE A 477 13.91 22.87 -26.63
N PRO A 478 14.04 21.68 -27.25
CA PRO A 478 14.43 21.57 -28.64
C PRO A 478 13.52 22.38 -29.57
N GLY A 479 14.12 23.17 -30.47
CA GLY A 479 13.41 24.07 -31.39
C GLY A 479 13.36 25.53 -30.94
N THR A 480 13.76 25.85 -29.71
CA THR A 480 13.89 27.25 -29.25
C THR A 480 15.05 27.95 -29.98
N PRO A 481 14.80 29.08 -30.69
CA PRO A 481 15.84 29.82 -31.41
C PRO A 481 17.00 30.26 -30.51
N GLY A 482 18.23 30.06 -30.97
CA GLY A 482 19.44 30.50 -30.26
C GLY A 482 19.91 29.57 -29.13
N LEU A 483 19.15 28.52 -28.79
CA LEU A 483 19.48 27.58 -27.72
C LEU A 483 19.92 26.21 -28.22
N GLN A 484 20.51 26.14 -29.41
CA GLN A 484 20.98 24.87 -29.95
C GLN A 484 22.06 24.28 -29.04
N HIS A 485 21.83 23.07 -28.55
CA HIS A 485 22.74 22.40 -27.63
C HIS A 485 22.78 20.89 -27.87
N ARG A 486 23.79 20.23 -27.31
CA ARG A 486 23.97 18.78 -27.39
C ARG A 486 24.38 18.21 -26.05
N ILE A 487 23.42 17.67 -25.32
CA ILE A 487 23.66 16.79 -24.16
C ILE A 487 23.65 15.32 -24.59
N GLY A 488 24.25 14.44 -23.79
CA GLY A 488 24.35 13.00 -24.08
C GLY A 488 25.18 12.29 -23.02
N GLY A 489 25.49 11.02 -23.24
CA GLY A 489 26.15 10.15 -22.25
C GLY A 489 27.67 10.31 -22.08
N LEU A 490 28.35 11.04 -22.98
CA LEU A 490 29.79 11.32 -22.85
C LEU A 490 30.03 12.50 -21.92
N GLU A 491 31.13 12.47 -21.15
CA GLU A 491 31.53 13.55 -20.26
C GLU A 491 31.56 14.91 -20.97
N LYS A 492 31.06 15.92 -20.24
CA LYS A 492 30.83 17.25 -20.76
C LYS A 492 31.69 18.27 -20.04
N ALA A 493 32.21 19.23 -20.80
CA ALA A 493 32.84 20.41 -20.24
C ALA A 493 31.81 21.19 -19.43
N ASP A 494 32.18 21.59 -18.22
CA ASP A 494 31.37 22.48 -17.39
C ASP A 494 31.06 23.79 -18.14
N GLY A 495 29.86 24.33 -17.92
CA GLY A 495 29.31 25.42 -18.75
C GLY A 495 28.93 24.97 -20.17
N THR A 496 29.93 24.88 -21.07
CA THR A 496 29.71 24.78 -22.54
C THR A 496 28.99 23.51 -23.01
N GLY A 497 29.09 22.39 -22.27
CA GLY A 497 28.51 21.11 -22.70
C GLY A 497 29.19 20.44 -23.90
N HIS A 498 30.36 20.93 -24.32
CA HIS A 498 31.21 20.23 -25.29
C HIS A 498 31.75 18.92 -24.71
N ILE A 499 32.17 17.99 -25.58
CA ILE A 499 32.78 16.75 -25.09
C ILE A 499 34.13 17.11 -24.47
N SER A 500 34.38 16.61 -23.26
CA SER A 500 35.65 16.78 -22.57
C SER A 500 36.18 15.44 -22.08
N TYR A 501 37.49 15.24 -22.25
CA TYR A 501 38.23 14.12 -21.67
C TYR A 501 39.32 14.64 -20.71
N ASP A 502 39.25 15.92 -20.37
CA ASP A 502 40.19 16.55 -19.45
C ASP A 502 39.97 15.99 -18.03
N PRO A 503 41.03 15.52 -17.35
CA PRO A 503 40.92 14.91 -16.02
C PRO A 503 40.34 15.85 -14.96
N ASP A 504 40.72 17.13 -14.97
CA ASP A 504 40.28 18.11 -13.96
C ASP A 504 38.81 18.47 -14.18
N ASN A 505 38.38 18.56 -15.44
CA ASN A 505 36.96 18.68 -15.77
C ASN A 505 36.16 17.47 -15.28
N HIS A 506 36.67 16.25 -15.49
CA HIS A 506 35.98 15.04 -15.04
C HIS A 506 35.79 15.01 -13.52
N ASP A 507 36.85 15.28 -12.75
CA ASP A 507 36.76 15.37 -11.28
C ASP A 507 35.75 16.43 -10.84
N THR A 508 35.80 17.61 -11.47
CA THR A 508 34.87 18.73 -11.19
C THR A 508 33.42 18.32 -11.44
N MET A 509 33.12 17.78 -12.63
CA MET A 509 31.74 17.40 -13.00
C MET A 509 31.20 16.24 -12.16
N VAL A 510 32.05 15.29 -11.78
CA VAL A 510 31.67 14.21 -10.84
C VAL A 510 31.30 14.79 -9.47
N ARG A 511 32.13 15.67 -8.91
CA ARG A 511 31.87 16.30 -7.62
C ARG A 511 30.64 17.20 -7.65
N LEU A 512 30.41 17.93 -8.74
CA LEU A 512 29.22 18.78 -8.92
C LEU A 512 27.93 17.96 -8.93
N ARG A 513 27.91 16.82 -9.63
CA ARG A 513 26.75 15.92 -9.64
C ARG A 513 26.48 15.35 -8.23
N GLN A 514 27.51 15.01 -7.47
CA GLN A 514 27.37 14.57 -6.08
C GLN A 514 26.89 15.69 -5.15
N ALA A 515 27.54 16.86 -5.19
CA ALA A 515 27.19 18.02 -4.39
C ALA A 515 25.75 18.47 -4.64
N LYS A 516 25.25 18.34 -5.88
CA LYS A 516 23.85 18.60 -6.23
C LYS A 516 22.89 17.71 -5.45
N ILE A 517 23.19 16.41 -5.32
CA ILE A 517 22.33 15.47 -4.57
C ILE A 517 22.44 15.72 -3.07
N ASP A 518 23.66 15.96 -2.57
CA ASP A 518 23.88 16.25 -1.14
C ASP A 518 23.25 17.58 -0.70
N GLY A 519 23.10 18.54 -1.62
CA GLY A 519 22.48 19.85 -1.40
C GLY A 519 20.96 19.89 -1.62
N ILE A 520 20.30 18.74 -1.81
CA ILE A 520 18.84 18.71 -1.89
C ILE A 520 18.24 19.03 -0.54
N ASP A 521 17.38 20.05 -0.51
CA ASP A 521 16.63 20.45 0.67
C ASP A 521 15.60 19.38 1.01
N VAL A 522 15.84 18.71 2.15
CA VAL A 522 14.98 17.67 2.72
C VAL A 522 14.66 18.04 4.18
N PRO A 523 13.43 17.79 4.65
CA PRO A 523 13.07 18.05 6.05
C PRO A 523 13.94 17.25 7.01
N ASP A 524 14.17 17.84 8.18
CA ASP A 524 14.79 17.15 9.30
C ASP A 524 13.96 15.94 9.76
N LEU A 525 14.63 14.92 10.28
CA LEU A 525 13.96 13.75 10.84
C LEU A 525 13.23 14.13 12.12
N GLU A 526 11.91 13.96 12.11
CA GLU A 526 11.07 14.05 13.30
C GLU A 526 11.10 12.73 14.08
N VAL A 527 11.12 12.84 15.41
CA VAL A 527 11.14 11.69 16.32
C VAL A 527 9.95 11.74 17.26
N ASP A 528 9.15 10.68 17.24
CA ASP A 528 8.08 10.44 18.20
C ASP A 528 8.67 9.78 19.45
N ASP A 529 9.08 10.61 20.41
CA ASP A 529 9.41 10.22 21.79
C ASP A 529 8.58 11.05 22.79
N PRO A 530 7.36 10.59 23.13
CA PRO A 530 6.50 11.34 24.04
C PRO A 530 7.01 11.36 25.48
N SER A 531 7.96 10.47 25.83
CA SER A 531 8.56 10.44 27.17
C SER A 531 9.74 11.42 27.29
N GLY A 532 10.47 11.63 26.20
CA GLY A 532 11.78 12.31 26.21
C GLY A 532 12.88 11.53 26.96
N GLU A 533 12.58 10.31 27.43
CA GLU A 533 13.44 9.46 28.26
C GLU A 533 13.78 8.14 27.57
N ALA A 534 13.39 7.96 26.30
CA ALA A 534 13.63 6.71 25.60
C ALA A 534 15.13 6.52 25.32
N ARG A 535 15.63 5.31 25.62
CA ARG A 535 17.01 4.89 25.32
C ARG A 535 17.14 4.11 24.01
N VAL A 536 16.01 3.65 23.47
CA VAL A 536 15.92 2.88 22.22
C VAL A 536 15.14 3.68 21.19
N LEU A 537 15.69 3.79 19.99
CA LEU A 537 15.02 4.31 18.80
C LEU A 537 14.68 3.17 17.84
N ALA A 538 13.40 2.97 17.55
CA ALA A 538 12.96 2.18 16.42
C ALA A 538 12.91 3.06 15.16
N LEU A 539 13.72 2.74 14.17
CA LEU A 539 13.84 3.48 12.91
C LEU A 539 13.38 2.61 11.74
N GLY A 540 12.45 3.12 10.94
CA GLY A 540 11.96 2.44 9.75
C GLY A 540 12.00 3.28 8.48
N TRP A 541 11.63 2.65 7.36
CA TRP A 541 11.33 3.27 6.07
C TRP A 541 10.28 2.43 5.32
N GLY A 542 9.54 3.04 4.40
CA GLY A 542 8.51 2.34 3.62
C GLY A 542 7.39 1.73 4.48
N SER A 543 6.83 0.61 4.05
CA SER A 543 5.72 -0.08 4.74
C SER A 543 6.02 -0.59 6.16
N SER A 544 7.27 -0.52 6.63
CA SER A 544 7.62 -0.85 8.02
C SER A 544 7.07 0.18 9.02
N TYR A 545 6.66 1.38 8.57
CA TYR A 545 6.08 2.44 9.42
C TYR A 545 4.97 1.91 10.33
N GLY A 546 3.99 1.25 9.71
CA GLY A 546 2.80 0.78 10.40
C GLY A 546 3.09 -0.24 11.49
N PRO A 547 3.77 -1.37 11.16
CA PRO A 547 4.16 -2.37 12.14
C PRO A 547 5.05 -1.81 13.26
N ILE A 548 6.01 -0.94 12.95
CA ILE A 548 6.87 -0.30 13.95
C ILE A 548 6.04 0.56 14.90
N GLY A 549 5.16 1.41 14.37
CA GLY A 549 4.34 2.28 15.20
C GLY A 549 3.34 1.54 16.06
N ALA A 550 2.70 0.50 15.52
CA ALA A 550 1.81 -0.35 16.30
C ALA A 550 2.57 -1.08 17.42
N ALA A 551 3.79 -1.56 17.17
CA ALA A 551 4.64 -2.19 18.18
C ALA A 551 5.10 -1.20 19.25
N CYS A 552 5.57 -0.01 18.87
CA CYS A 552 5.97 1.04 19.81
C CYS A 552 4.80 1.44 20.72
N ARG A 553 3.58 1.62 20.16
CA ARG A 553 2.37 1.89 20.95
C ARG A 553 2.10 0.76 21.97
N ARG A 554 2.28 -0.51 21.60
CA ARG A 554 2.09 -1.64 22.53
C ARG A 554 3.18 -1.71 23.61
N VAL A 555 4.44 -1.49 23.26
CA VAL A 555 5.56 -1.46 24.22
C VAL A 555 5.39 -0.31 25.23
N ARG A 556 4.99 0.87 24.77
CA ARG A 556 4.70 2.02 25.64
C ARG A 556 3.55 1.73 26.62
N LYS A 557 2.51 0.99 26.19
CA LYS A 557 1.42 0.52 27.08
C LYS A 557 1.89 -0.44 28.17
N LEU A 558 3.03 -1.12 27.98
CA LEU A 558 3.68 -1.94 29.02
C LEU A 558 4.54 -1.11 29.99
N GLY A 559 4.58 0.22 29.84
CA GLY A 559 5.37 1.12 30.68
C GLY A 559 6.84 1.23 30.27
N MET A 560 7.21 0.75 29.08
CA MET A 560 8.58 0.81 28.57
C MET A 560 8.75 1.98 27.59
N PRO A 561 9.67 2.95 27.85
CA PRO A 561 9.89 4.07 26.95
C PRO A 561 10.66 3.63 25.69
N ILE A 562 10.16 4.00 24.53
CA ILE A 562 10.77 3.75 23.22
C ILE A 562 10.43 4.91 22.26
N ALA A 563 11.43 5.39 21.54
CA ALA A 563 11.29 6.40 20.50
C ALA A 563 11.03 5.73 19.14
N GLN A 564 10.31 6.42 18.27
CA GLN A 564 10.05 6.00 16.90
C GLN A 564 10.44 7.11 15.94
N ALA A 565 11.08 6.77 14.83
CA ALA A 565 11.29 7.68 13.70
C ALA A 565 11.15 6.94 12.37
N HIS A 566 10.90 7.67 11.29
CA HIS A 566 10.69 7.08 9.97
C HIS A 566 11.30 7.93 8.85
N LEU A 567 12.07 7.28 7.96
CA LEU A 567 12.75 7.96 6.87
C LEU A 567 11.89 7.96 5.60
N ARG A 568 11.50 9.16 5.14
CA ARG A 568 11.01 9.40 3.78
C ARG A 568 12.17 9.52 2.80
N HIS A 569 13.18 10.32 3.15
CA HIS A 569 14.34 10.59 2.31
C HIS A 569 15.48 9.64 2.67
N LEU A 570 15.89 8.84 1.68
CA LEU A 570 16.95 7.84 1.82
C LEU A 570 18.24 8.31 1.15
N ASN A 571 18.13 9.13 0.10
CA ASN A 571 19.25 9.85 -0.47
C ASN A 571 18.82 11.24 -0.98
N PRO A 572 19.41 12.35 -0.50
CA PRO A 572 20.21 12.40 0.71
C PRO A 572 19.37 12.00 1.95
N PHE A 573 20.05 11.61 3.02
CA PHE A 573 19.39 11.47 4.33
C PHE A 573 19.15 12.86 4.94
N PRO A 574 18.16 13.00 5.86
CA PRO A 574 17.99 14.23 6.65
C PRO A 574 19.28 14.70 7.31
N HIS A 575 19.52 16.01 7.32
CA HIS A 575 20.77 16.59 7.82
C HIS A 575 21.01 16.28 9.31
N ASN A 576 19.94 16.32 10.12
CA ASN A 576 20.00 16.02 11.55
C ASN A 576 20.13 14.51 11.88
N LEU A 577 20.11 13.60 10.89
CA LEU A 577 19.98 12.16 11.15
C LEU A 577 21.10 11.63 12.05
N GLY A 578 22.36 11.98 11.76
CA GLY A 578 23.50 11.51 12.56
C GLY A 578 23.39 11.91 14.04
N GLU A 579 22.97 13.15 14.31
CA GLU A 579 22.74 13.63 15.68
C GLU A 579 21.58 12.91 16.35
N VAL A 580 20.48 12.68 15.64
CA VAL A 580 19.32 11.94 16.14
C VAL A 580 19.73 10.52 16.53
N LEU A 581 20.45 9.79 15.67
CA LEU A 581 20.87 8.42 15.95
C LEU A 581 21.81 8.33 17.15
N ALA A 582 22.71 9.31 17.31
CA ALA A 582 23.66 9.34 18.42
C ALA A 582 23.04 9.65 19.79
N ARG A 583 21.80 10.17 19.84
CA ARG A 583 21.09 10.47 21.11
C ARG A 583 20.56 9.21 21.81
N TYR A 584 20.45 8.09 21.11
CA TYR A 584 19.89 6.85 21.64
C TYR A 584 20.97 5.80 21.83
N ASP A 585 20.92 5.08 22.95
CA ASP A 585 21.90 4.03 23.26
C ASP A 585 21.82 2.86 22.28
N ARG A 586 20.62 2.60 21.73
CA ARG A 586 20.38 1.59 20.70
C ARG A 586 19.45 2.12 19.63
N VAL A 587 19.85 1.94 18.38
CA VAL A 587 18.98 2.11 17.22
C VAL A 587 18.60 0.74 16.71
N VAL A 588 17.31 0.45 16.57
CA VAL A 588 16.78 -0.80 16.02
C VAL A 588 16.15 -0.50 14.68
N VAL A 589 16.55 -1.24 13.65
CA VAL A 589 16.01 -1.10 12.29
C VAL A 589 15.34 -2.40 11.88
N PRO A 590 14.01 -2.49 11.97
CA PRO A 590 13.24 -3.56 11.35
C PRO A 590 13.19 -3.36 9.84
N GLU A 591 13.72 -4.32 9.08
CA GLU A 591 13.77 -4.22 7.62
C GLU A 591 13.44 -5.55 6.94
N MET A 592 12.65 -5.47 5.86
CA MET A 592 12.24 -6.65 5.10
C MET A 592 13.28 -7.06 4.05
N ASN A 593 14.54 -7.11 4.48
CA ASN A 593 15.73 -7.49 3.73
C ASN A 593 16.82 -7.92 4.74
N LEU A 594 18.07 -8.14 4.30
CA LEU A 594 19.17 -8.59 5.16
C LEU A 594 20.05 -7.47 5.75
N GLY A 595 19.53 -6.26 5.98
CA GLY A 595 20.28 -5.18 6.63
C GLY A 595 20.74 -4.06 5.72
N GLN A 596 20.02 -3.75 4.63
CA GLN A 596 20.43 -2.74 3.65
C GLN A 596 20.46 -1.32 4.24
N LEU A 597 19.43 -0.91 4.98
CA LEU A 597 19.42 0.41 5.60
C LEU A 597 20.44 0.45 6.75
N ALA A 598 20.49 -0.58 7.58
CA ALA A 598 21.47 -0.67 8.66
C ALA A 598 22.93 -0.57 8.15
N LEU A 599 23.24 -1.17 7.00
CA LEU A 599 24.55 -1.05 6.35
C LEU A 599 24.87 0.42 6.02
N LEU A 600 23.94 1.14 5.40
CA LEU A 600 24.12 2.54 5.01
C LEU A 600 24.29 3.46 6.23
N LEU A 601 23.47 3.27 7.26
CA LEU A 601 23.52 4.09 8.47
C LEU A 601 24.84 3.90 9.22
N ARG A 602 25.30 2.65 9.38
CA ARG A 602 26.61 2.34 9.99
C ARG A 602 27.75 2.93 9.17
N ALA A 603 27.70 2.81 7.85
CA ALA A 603 28.74 3.33 6.96
C ALA A 603 28.83 4.87 7.01
N LYS A 604 27.69 5.57 7.10
CA LYS A 604 27.65 7.04 7.06
C LYS A 604 27.87 7.71 8.42
N PHE A 605 27.33 7.13 9.50
CA PHE A 605 27.28 7.79 10.81
C PHE A 605 28.05 7.07 11.92
N LEU A 606 28.63 5.90 11.65
CA LEU A 606 29.39 5.10 12.62
C LEU A 606 28.61 4.75 13.90
N VAL A 607 27.29 4.65 13.81
CA VAL A 607 26.40 4.26 14.91
C VAL A 607 26.16 2.75 14.94
N ASP A 608 26.03 2.17 16.14
CA ASP A 608 25.70 0.74 16.28
C ASP A 608 24.19 0.53 16.09
N VAL A 609 23.81 0.13 14.87
CA VAL A 609 22.43 -0.21 14.50
C VAL A 609 22.18 -1.69 14.75
N HIS A 610 21.12 -2.06 15.48
CA HIS A 610 20.61 -3.42 15.54
C HIS A 610 19.61 -3.66 14.40
N SER A 611 20.02 -4.40 13.37
CA SER A 611 19.13 -4.76 12.26
C SER A 611 18.29 -5.99 12.64
N TYR A 612 16.97 -5.85 12.61
CA TYR A 612 16.03 -6.96 12.75
C TYR A 612 15.44 -7.29 11.37
N THR A 613 15.82 -8.43 10.83
CA THR A 613 15.61 -8.75 9.41
C THR A 613 14.49 -9.76 9.21
N LYS A 614 13.67 -9.56 8.16
CA LYS A 614 12.64 -10.52 7.74
C LYS A 614 12.56 -10.63 6.23
N VAL A 615 12.94 -11.78 5.69
CA VAL A 615 12.95 -12.05 4.24
C VAL A 615 12.00 -13.21 3.94
N ALA A 616 10.72 -12.99 4.24
CA ALA A 616 9.68 -14.03 4.18
C ALA A 616 8.55 -13.72 3.19
N GLY A 617 8.70 -12.66 2.37
CA GLY A 617 7.63 -12.20 1.47
C GLY A 617 6.37 -11.72 2.19
N LEU A 618 6.49 -11.30 3.45
CA LEU A 618 5.40 -10.94 4.34
C LEU A 618 5.78 -9.73 5.19
N PRO A 619 4.83 -8.82 5.48
CA PRO A 619 5.07 -7.70 6.39
C PRO A 619 5.38 -8.17 7.82
N PHE A 620 6.02 -7.30 8.59
CA PHE A 620 6.18 -7.51 10.03
C PHE A 620 4.84 -7.57 10.75
N LYS A 621 4.75 -8.44 11.76
CA LYS A 621 3.65 -8.37 12.73
C LYS A 621 4.02 -7.35 13.81
N ALA A 622 3.05 -6.58 14.29
CA ALA A 622 3.25 -5.68 15.42
C ALA A 622 3.57 -6.46 16.71
N GLU A 623 2.99 -7.64 16.91
CA GLU A 623 3.34 -8.55 18.03
C GLU A 623 4.80 -9.01 17.97
N GLU A 624 5.28 -9.34 16.77
CA GLU A 624 6.67 -9.74 16.52
C GLU A 624 7.64 -8.61 16.91
N LEU A 625 7.41 -7.40 16.40
CA LEU A 625 8.26 -6.24 16.72
C LEU A 625 8.13 -5.80 18.17
N GLN A 626 6.94 -5.91 18.78
CA GLN A 626 6.75 -5.61 20.21
C GLN A 626 7.68 -6.46 21.07
N ASN A 627 7.77 -7.76 20.80
CA ASN A 627 8.62 -8.67 21.56
C ASN A 627 10.10 -8.30 21.37
N VAL A 628 10.53 -8.06 20.12
CA VAL A 628 11.90 -7.62 19.81
C VAL A 628 12.27 -6.33 20.55
N PHE A 629 11.39 -5.33 20.50
CA PHE A 629 11.61 -4.05 21.16
C PHE A 629 11.66 -4.20 22.69
N ALA A 630 10.72 -4.93 23.28
CA ALA A 630 10.70 -5.20 24.71
C ALA A 630 11.98 -5.93 25.17
N ASP A 631 12.44 -6.93 24.42
CA ASP A 631 13.66 -7.67 24.71
C ASP A 631 14.90 -6.76 24.64
N ILE A 632 14.98 -5.88 23.63
CA ILE A 632 16.11 -4.94 23.49
C ILE A 632 16.13 -3.93 24.64
N ILE A 633 14.97 -3.39 25.03
CA ILE A 633 14.85 -2.48 26.18
C ILE A 633 15.23 -3.19 27.47
N ALA A 634 14.75 -4.43 27.69
CA ALA A 634 15.06 -5.21 28.88
C ALA A 634 16.56 -5.55 29.00
N ASN A 635 17.24 -5.76 27.86
CA ASN A 635 18.68 -6.04 27.82
C ASN A 635 19.55 -4.78 27.96
N LEU A 636 18.97 -3.58 27.95
CA LEU A 636 19.66 -2.34 28.31
C LEU A 636 19.79 -2.15 29.82
N VAL A 637 20.24 -3.19 30.52
CA VAL A 637 20.63 -3.05 31.92
C VAL A 637 21.95 -2.25 31.95
N PRO A 638 22.05 -1.19 32.77
CA PRO A 638 23.21 -0.30 32.77
C PRO A 638 24.50 -1.05 33.09
N GLU A 639 25.58 -0.69 32.39
CA GLU A 639 26.94 -1.05 32.78
C GLU A 639 27.17 -0.56 34.22
N GLY A 640 27.09 -1.46 35.21
CA GLY A 640 27.28 -1.09 36.62
C GLY A 640 26.66 -1.98 37.69
N VAL A 641 25.81 -2.97 37.34
CA VAL A 641 25.32 -3.95 38.32
C VAL A 641 25.98 -5.31 38.05
N LYS A 642 27.16 -5.51 38.64
CA LYS A 642 27.76 -6.83 38.87
C LYS A 642 27.74 -7.14 40.36
#